data_AF-A0A4Q0YT82-F1
#
_entry.id   AF-A0A4Q0YT82-F1
#
_cell.length_a   1.000
_cell.length_b   1.000
_cell.length_c   1.000
_cell.angle_alpha   90.00
_cell.angle_beta   90.00
_cell.angle_gamma   90.00
#
_symmetry.space_group_name_H-M   'P 1'
#
loop_
_entity.id
_entity.type
_entity.pdbx_description
1 polymer ?
#
loop_
_entity_poly.entity_id
_entity_poly.type
_entity_poly.pdbx_seq_one_letter_code
_entity_poly.pdbx_strand_id
1 'polypeptide(L)'
;MTLGLKQCLILLTLISVVCDTMLLPFYPTFFLQRFGIDSSYHVGAYLAAMCFTVMVSFPFWAKLAKRFHEIHIWIITQLIAALLGVACYYSTSIEGFWLASMTMLIFKASYLLIYPYVLRLEQHDAHLGIVGLFSVLMHFGGIGGAILGGMLIDITDANNIYLIMALGDLVQVAICLYLSAQLNLSWQQLPEGEQQPSRSRIPTFIFTLGFASLLVYFSAFLARPYFTLYWQQVSQYDSTLLAGFVYAIPAWMALLGLLISHGKWTSVLSVRQQIIVGLFTASAGLYFQSAPDWYVVLAGRLLFGYALFIITVKLEVLLFSLSQPAHYAEDFAKVHIMQNIGVIGASFLVGSLVSDQSLICRLCLPQPVWPLLACCLSVFLLPNKATKPSTATANYPLSPNLITSYVEMKTITQTHINDERLGDICFLPFDVQRHSAQVHEWVTQPYAVFWGMNENTENDTESFYADVMASQHETALVGLVNGQPAFLIEVYDVAHNECSAHVDVQDGDVGIHILLAPNRTPIKGFSHSIMTACMALLFDTFNASRVIVEPDINNHKVHMLNLAVGFEHLKVIELSEKTALLGVLTADKFRHSQSYCSSLNTSTQLTKDGHVEKAFSHHLTPELWQRANQQIVTKMITEFSHERIITPSEVGENSYLLTNTSERAIYAFDAQALPLNHLMIGQGSLKKYDQDKNEMPLDAMAFVLEFADSLGLNGDRLATYLEEVSSTLSAECYKLSKPVFSAKELAHQSFQTIESEMTHGHPSFVANNGRIGFNASDYHSFTPEAASPIQVVWLAASKSQTLFKAIEGIEYSTLIDSQLDLSERYYFSKQLETRGLSSDDYFFMPVHPWQWENKFIHLFSREIANNVLVCLGSGFDKYLPQQSIRTLFNLTKPDSLYVKVALSILNMGFMRGLSAKYMAVTPAINQWVYDLVMGDNTLRDKHFVPLRELATMGFSGTYFEDEQVGDTPYRKMIAALWRDNPTQQVSSPHCLATMASLLHLDKDGKSYLVAKINASGIGTEAWLAAYFNAYLVPLIHCFYKYKLVFMPHGENLILKFDNHVPVGTFIKDIGEEVCVLNPTEPLPEDIARITVTMPEEHELLSIFTDVFDCIFRYMMPILIDEADFSPSSFWKVVADVIGEYQATHPELNEVFRTYDLFCDDFALSCLNRLQLTDNKQMVDLTDPTGSLQFCGRLDNPIATFRRSF
;
A
#
# COMPACT_ATOMS: atom_id res chain seq x y z
N MET A 1 -5.69 26.25 -0.57
CA MET A 1 -6.40 25.03 -0.14
C MET A 1 -7.70 24.92 -0.91
N THR A 2 -7.76 24.10 -1.96
CA THR A 2 -9.02 23.76 -2.62
C THR A 2 -9.72 22.71 -1.78
N LEU A 3 -10.94 22.99 -1.28
CA LEU A 3 -11.73 21.97 -0.58
C LEU A 3 -12.05 20.82 -1.54
N GLY A 4 -11.90 19.58 -1.08
CA GLY A 4 -12.31 18.39 -1.83
C GLY A 4 -13.84 18.22 -1.85
N LEU A 5 -14.37 17.49 -2.85
CA LEU A 5 -15.81 17.23 -3.03
C LEU A 5 -16.50 16.77 -1.74
N LYS A 6 -15.90 15.81 -1.03
CA LYS A 6 -16.42 15.26 0.23
C LYS A 6 -16.53 16.33 1.32
N GLN A 7 -15.55 17.22 1.42
CA GLN A 7 -15.55 18.31 2.40
C GLN A 7 -16.64 19.35 2.07
N CYS A 8 -16.84 19.66 0.79
CA CYS A 8 -17.92 20.54 0.34
C CYS A 8 -19.31 19.96 0.66
N LEU A 9 -19.53 18.66 0.42
CA LEU A 9 -20.80 17.99 0.72
C LEU A 9 -21.08 17.92 2.23
N ILE A 10 -20.05 17.65 3.05
CA ILE A 10 -20.15 17.70 4.51
C ILE A 10 -20.54 19.10 4.99
N LEU A 11 -19.83 20.13 4.52
CA LEU A 11 -20.08 21.52 4.91
C LEU A 11 -21.50 21.97 4.51
N LEU A 12 -21.92 21.63 3.30
CA LEU A 12 -23.25 21.94 2.77
C LEU A 12 -24.36 21.26 3.61
N THR A 13 -24.16 20.00 4.00
CA THR A 13 -25.10 19.25 4.85
C THR A 13 -25.20 19.91 6.23
N LEU A 14 -24.06 20.22 6.86
CA LEU A 14 -24.02 20.82 8.19
C LEU A 14 -24.74 22.18 8.23
N ILE A 15 -24.48 23.06 7.26
CA ILE A 15 -25.11 24.39 7.19
C ILE A 15 -26.63 24.26 7.03
N SER A 16 -27.10 23.36 6.16
CA SER A 16 -28.54 23.13 5.94
C SER A 16 -29.23 22.66 7.22
N VAL A 17 -28.68 21.65 7.90
CA VAL A 17 -29.30 21.10 9.12
C VAL A 17 -29.32 22.13 10.25
N VAL A 18 -28.23 22.89 10.44
CA VAL A 18 -28.22 23.98 11.43
C VAL A 18 -29.33 24.98 11.14
N CYS A 19 -29.42 25.49 9.92
CA CYS A 19 -30.40 26.52 9.56
C CYS A 19 -31.84 26.04 9.73
N ASP A 20 -32.14 24.80 9.36
CA ASP A 20 -33.50 24.26 9.41
C ASP A 20 -33.95 23.87 10.82
N THR A 21 -32.99 23.67 11.74
CA THR A 21 -33.29 23.29 13.13
C THR A 21 -33.32 24.45 14.12
N MET A 22 -32.90 25.66 13.72
CA MET A 22 -32.81 26.84 14.62
C MET A 22 -34.12 27.18 15.35
N LEU A 23 -35.25 27.16 14.65
CA LEU A 23 -36.55 27.54 15.23
C LEU A 23 -37.30 26.38 15.89
N LEU A 24 -36.90 25.12 15.66
CA LEU A 24 -37.64 23.95 16.15
C LEU A 24 -37.94 24.00 17.67
N PRO A 25 -37.01 24.39 18.55
CA PRO A 25 -37.27 24.47 19.99
C PRO A 25 -38.10 25.69 20.39
N PHE A 26 -38.21 26.70 19.52
CA PHE A 26 -38.65 28.05 19.87
C PHE A 26 -39.85 28.55 19.05
N TYR A 27 -40.46 27.72 18.20
CA TYR A 27 -41.68 28.09 17.49
C TYR A 27 -42.79 28.68 18.39
N PRO A 28 -43.06 28.16 19.61
CA PRO A 28 -43.99 28.81 20.52
C PRO A 28 -43.63 30.27 20.82
N THR A 29 -42.37 30.52 21.19
CA THR A 29 -41.86 31.86 21.48
C THR A 29 -41.85 32.75 20.24
N PHE A 30 -41.49 32.20 19.08
CA PHE A 30 -41.48 32.91 17.80
C PHE A 30 -42.88 33.40 17.41
N PHE A 31 -43.90 32.54 17.41
CA PHE A 31 -45.27 32.93 17.05
C PHE A 31 -45.86 33.93 18.05
N LEU A 32 -45.52 33.79 19.34
CA LEU A 32 -45.90 34.74 20.37
C LEU A 32 -45.26 36.12 20.14
N GLN A 33 -43.93 36.19 19.97
CA GLN A 33 -43.21 37.46 19.78
C GLN A 33 -43.55 38.14 18.46
N ARG A 34 -43.67 37.36 17.36
CA ARG A 34 -43.83 37.91 16.01
C ARG A 34 -45.28 38.24 15.66
N PHE A 35 -46.22 37.37 16.00
CA PHE A 35 -47.61 37.46 15.56
C PHE A 35 -48.58 37.65 16.73
N GLY A 36 -48.10 37.67 17.98
CA GLY A 36 -48.96 37.73 19.17
C GLY A 36 -49.78 36.46 19.37
N ILE A 37 -49.38 35.34 18.74
CA ILE A 37 -50.13 34.08 18.77
C ILE A 37 -49.56 33.18 19.86
N ASP A 38 -50.28 33.09 20.99
CA ASP A 38 -50.00 32.12 22.06
C ASP A 38 -50.78 30.80 21.88
N SER A 39 -51.42 30.62 20.72
CA SER A 39 -52.22 29.43 20.45
C SER A 39 -51.33 28.23 20.24
N SER A 40 -51.42 27.26 21.14
CA SER A 40 -50.67 26.03 20.99
C SER A 40 -51.14 25.12 19.88
N TYR A 41 -52.45 25.13 19.64
CA TYR A 41 -53.04 24.48 18.50
C TYR A 41 -52.44 25.01 17.20
N HIS A 42 -52.25 26.34 17.09
CA HIS A 42 -51.64 26.95 15.93
C HIS A 42 -50.21 26.46 15.70
N VAL A 43 -49.37 26.47 16.75
CA VAL A 43 -47.97 26.01 16.66
C VAL A 43 -47.90 24.52 16.30
N GLY A 44 -48.74 23.68 16.92
CA GLY A 44 -48.82 22.25 16.60
C GLY A 44 -49.27 21.98 15.16
N ALA A 45 -50.28 22.71 14.68
CA ALA A 45 -50.75 22.64 13.30
C ALA A 45 -49.69 23.11 12.30
N TYR A 46 -48.94 24.17 12.63
CA TYR A 46 -47.83 24.65 11.81
C TYR A 46 -46.71 23.61 11.71
N LEU A 47 -46.27 23.03 12.82
CA LEU A 47 -45.25 21.96 12.83
C LEU A 47 -45.69 20.73 12.02
N ALA A 48 -46.95 20.34 12.15
CA ALA A 48 -47.53 19.27 11.36
C ALA A 48 -47.55 19.60 9.85
N ALA A 49 -47.92 20.84 9.49
CA ALA A 49 -47.91 21.33 8.11
C ALA A 49 -46.49 21.36 7.52
N MET A 50 -45.48 21.76 8.29
CA MET A 50 -44.07 21.68 7.87
C MET A 50 -43.67 20.25 7.50
N CYS A 51 -43.93 19.30 8.40
CA CYS A 51 -43.56 17.90 8.19
C CYS A 51 -44.30 17.28 7.00
N PHE A 52 -45.60 17.55 6.88
CA PHE A 52 -46.41 17.11 5.74
C PHE A 52 -45.88 17.68 4.41
N THR A 53 -45.54 18.97 4.38
CA THR A 53 -44.99 19.65 3.20
C THR A 53 -43.70 18.99 2.73
N VAL A 54 -42.76 18.74 3.65
CA VAL A 54 -41.49 18.06 3.32
C VAL A 54 -41.73 16.63 2.84
N MET A 55 -42.59 15.87 3.53
CA MET A 55 -42.93 14.48 3.19
C MET A 55 -43.50 14.34 1.77
N VAL A 56 -44.36 15.26 1.34
CA VAL A 56 -44.98 15.23 0.00
C VAL A 56 -44.04 15.80 -1.07
N SER A 57 -43.18 16.75 -0.73
CA SER A 57 -42.26 17.39 -1.68
C SER A 57 -41.07 16.51 -2.05
N PHE A 58 -40.56 15.70 -1.11
CA PHE A 58 -39.36 14.89 -1.34
C PHE A 58 -39.49 13.89 -2.53
N PRO A 59 -40.57 13.11 -2.67
CA PRO A 59 -40.76 12.23 -3.83
C PRO A 59 -40.77 12.97 -5.18
N PHE A 60 -41.28 14.20 -5.21
CA PHE A 60 -41.27 15.04 -6.41
C PHE A 60 -39.84 15.39 -6.81
N TRP A 61 -39.01 15.85 -5.87
CA TRP A 61 -37.60 16.17 -6.14
C TRP A 61 -36.79 14.93 -6.52
N ALA A 62 -37.02 13.79 -5.87
CA ALA A 62 -36.37 12.53 -6.24
C ALA A 62 -36.70 12.10 -7.67
N LYS A 63 -37.93 12.35 -8.15
CA LYS A 63 -38.33 12.09 -9.53
C LYS A 63 -37.67 13.06 -10.52
N LEU A 64 -37.50 14.32 -10.13
CA LEU A 64 -36.84 15.34 -10.96
C LEU A 64 -35.33 15.08 -11.07
N ALA A 65 -34.70 14.64 -9.98
CA ALA A 65 -33.28 14.28 -9.91
C ALA A 65 -32.91 13.22 -10.95
N LYS A 66 -33.80 12.28 -11.29
CA LYS A 66 -33.58 11.28 -12.36
C LYS A 66 -33.36 11.87 -13.76
N ARG A 67 -33.66 13.17 -13.97
CA ARG A 67 -33.55 13.85 -15.27
C ARG A 67 -32.53 14.98 -15.24
N PHE A 68 -32.30 15.58 -14.09
CA PHE A 68 -31.42 16.74 -13.92
C PHE A 68 -30.46 16.51 -12.77
N HIS A 69 -29.20 16.86 -12.97
CA HIS A 69 -28.16 16.67 -11.95
C HIS A 69 -28.51 17.43 -10.66
N GLU A 70 -28.32 16.78 -9.51
CA GLU A 70 -28.83 17.23 -8.20
C GLU A 70 -28.21 18.55 -7.75
N ILE A 71 -26.93 18.78 -8.03
CA ILE A 71 -26.24 20.05 -7.75
C ILE A 71 -26.93 21.23 -8.46
N HIS A 72 -27.39 21.08 -9.70
CA HIS A 72 -28.10 22.14 -10.43
C HIS A 72 -29.49 22.39 -9.86
N ILE A 73 -30.18 21.31 -9.44
CA ILE A 73 -31.44 21.43 -8.70
C ILE A 73 -31.21 22.27 -7.44
N TRP A 74 -30.18 21.95 -6.65
CA TRP A 74 -29.85 22.63 -5.40
C TRP A 74 -29.51 24.12 -5.55
N ILE A 75 -28.81 24.51 -6.63
CA ILE A 75 -28.54 25.92 -6.93
C ILE A 75 -29.85 26.70 -7.06
N ILE A 76 -30.79 26.18 -7.86
CA ILE A 76 -32.06 26.85 -8.14
C ILE A 76 -32.96 26.83 -6.90
N THR A 77 -33.12 25.67 -6.28
CA THR A 77 -34.05 25.51 -5.17
C THR A 77 -33.61 26.32 -3.95
N GLN A 78 -32.32 26.43 -3.65
CA GLN A 78 -31.86 27.25 -2.53
C GLN A 78 -31.84 28.73 -2.82
N LEU A 79 -31.62 29.14 -4.07
CA LEU A 79 -31.81 30.54 -4.44
C LEU A 79 -33.27 30.97 -4.21
N ILE A 80 -34.23 30.12 -4.59
CA ILE A 80 -35.66 30.37 -4.34
C ILE A 80 -35.96 30.32 -2.84
N ALA A 81 -35.41 29.37 -2.09
CA ALA A 81 -35.59 29.27 -0.64
C ALA A 81 -35.06 30.52 0.08
N ALA A 82 -33.89 31.03 -0.32
CA ALA A 82 -33.32 32.26 0.24
C ALA A 82 -34.23 33.47 0.01
N LEU A 83 -34.79 33.63 -1.20
CA LEU A 83 -35.75 34.69 -1.51
C LEU A 83 -37.04 34.58 -0.68
N LEU A 84 -37.53 33.35 -0.49
CA LEU A 84 -38.71 33.09 0.35
C LEU A 84 -38.42 33.28 1.84
N GLY A 85 -37.20 33.01 2.31
CA GLY A 85 -36.75 33.34 3.66
C GLY A 85 -36.76 34.85 3.91
N VAL A 86 -36.28 35.65 2.95
CA VAL A 86 -36.41 37.12 2.99
C VAL A 86 -37.89 37.53 2.96
N ALA A 87 -38.74 36.86 2.20
CA ALA A 87 -40.19 37.12 2.21
C ALA A 87 -40.83 36.81 3.59
N CYS A 88 -40.43 35.72 4.25
CA CYS A 88 -40.84 35.40 5.62
C CYS A 88 -40.46 36.49 6.61
N TYR A 89 -39.26 37.08 6.47
CA TYR A 89 -38.81 38.21 7.30
C TYR A 89 -39.73 39.43 7.17
N TYR A 90 -40.09 39.81 5.94
CA TYR A 90 -40.96 40.96 5.68
C TYR A 90 -42.45 40.69 5.91
N SER A 91 -42.87 39.43 6.02
CA SER A 91 -44.29 39.08 6.22
C SER A 91 -44.79 39.58 7.57
N THR A 92 -45.78 40.47 7.53
CA THR A 92 -46.48 41.01 8.71
C THR A 92 -47.81 40.28 8.99
N SER A 93 -48.31 39.48 8.03
CA SER A 93 -49.53 38.69 8.18
C SER A 93 -49.21 37.22 8.42
N ILE A 94 -50.01 36.55 9.24
CA ILE A 94 -49.83 35.13 9.54
C ILE A 94 -50.08 34.25 8.30
N GLU A 95 -51.07 34.61 7.47
CA GLU A 95 -51.39 33.90 6.23
C GLU A 95 -50.27 34.04 5.19
N GLY A 96 -49.74 35.25 5.02
CA GLY A 96 -48.60 35.51 4.14
C GLY A 96 -47.34 34.78 4.62
N PHE A 97 -47.15 34.68 5.95
CA PHE A 97 -46.04 33.93 6.53
C PHE A 97 -46.19 32.43 6.31
N TRP A 98 -47.38 31.86 6.51
CA TRP A 98 -47.66 30.45 6.22
C TRP A 98 -47.40 30.12 4.75
N LEU A 99 -47.89 30.95 3.83
CA LEU A 99 -47.68 30.73 2.40
C LEU A 99 -46.19 30.77 2.04
N ALA A 100 -45.46 31.80 2.50
CA ALA A 100 -44.04 31.96 2.21
C ALA A 100 -43.20 30.82 2.82
N SER A 101 -43.44 30.47 4.09
CA SER A 101 -42.69 29.45 4.82
C SER A 101 -42.96 28.03 4.30
N MET A 102 -44.21 27.68 4.00
CA MET A 102 -44.52 26.37 3.39
C MET A 102 -43.92 26.26 1.99
N THR A 103 -44.01 27.32 1.18
CA THR A 103 -43.37 27.34 -0.15
C THR A 103 -41.86 27.20 -0.03
N MET A 104 -41.23 27.89 0.93
CA MET A 104 -39.79 27.77 1.20
C MET A 104 -39.42 26.31 1.50
N LEU A 105 -40.20 25.63 2.35
CA LEU A 105 -39.97 24.23 2.71
C LEU A 105 -40.11 23.26 1.54
N ILE A 106 -41.01 23.53 0.58
CA ILE A 106 -41.10 22.74 -0.66
C ILE A 106 -39.74 22.73 -1.36
N PHE A 107 -39.11 23.90 -1.53
CA PHE A 107 -37.81 23.98 -2.21
C PHE A 107 -36.66 23.43 -1.36
N LYS A 108 -36.64 23.71 -0.06
CA LYS A 108 -35.64 23.16 0.87
C LYS A 108 -35.67 21.63 0.93
N ALA A 109 -36.84 21.00 0.76
CA ALA A 109 -36.96 19.54 0.74
C ALA A 109 -36.13 18.85 -0.36
N SER A 110 -35.71 19.59 -1.41
CA SER A 110 -34.77 19.07 -2.42
C SER A 110 -33.40 18.68 -1.86
N TYR A 111 -32.99 19.25 -0.72
CA TYR A 111 -31.69 18.96 -0.10
C TYR A 111 -31.63 17.60 0.58
N LEU A 112 -32.77 16.98 0.89
CA LEU A 112 -32.80 15.60 1.36
C LEU A 112 -32.24 14.62 0.31
N LEU A 113 -32.10 15.04 -0.95
CA LEU A 113 -31.43 14.26 -2.01
C LEU A 113 -29.92 14.14 -1.79
N ILE A 114 -29.30 14.94 -0.92
CA ILE A 114 -27.86 14.86 -0.69
C ILE A 114 -27.45 13.50 -0.15
N TYR A 115 -28.29 12.90 0.68
CA TYR A 115 -28.03 11.61 1.27
C TYR A 115 -27.99 10.49 0.21
N PRO A 116 -29.02 10.33 -0.66
CA PRO A 116 -28.94 9.47 -1.83
C PRO A 116 -27.80 9.81 -2.80
N TYR A 117 -27.48 11.10 -2.99
CA TYR A 117 -26.43 11.55 -3.89
C TYR A 117 -25.04 11.11 -3.39
N VAL A 118 -24.73 11.29 -2.11
CA VAL A 118 -23.45 10.83 -1.52
C VAL A 118 -23.35 9.32 -1.55
N LEU A 119 -24.44 8.60 -1.25
CA LEU A 119 -24.44 7.13 -1.32
C LEU A 119 -24.18 6.60 -2.75
N ARG A 120 -24.60 7.32 -3.80
CA ARG A 120 -24.27 6.97 -5.19
C ARG A 120 -22.80 7.21 -5.56
N LEU A 121 -22.11 8.13 -4.88
CA LEU A 121 -20.73 8.49 -5.19
C LEU A 121 -19.69 7.54 -4.56
N GLU A 122 -20.10 6.68 -3.63
CA GLU A 122 -19.20 5.89 -2.80
C GLU A 122 -19.43 4.39 -2.98
N GLN A 123 -18.35 3.60 -2.90
CA GLN A 123 -18.38 2.15 -3.10
C GLN A 123 -19.20 1.45 -2.01
N HIS A 124 -19.81 0.31 -2.35
CA HIS A 124 -20.76 -0.43 -1.49
C HIS A 124 -20.25 -0.74 -0.07
N ASP A 125 -18.93 -0.96 0.11
CA ASP A 125 -18.33 -1.24 1.42
C ASP A 125 -18.21 -0.01 2.33
N ALA A 126 -18.30 1.21 1.78
CA ALA A 126 -18.21 2.48 2.51
C ALA A 126 -19.58 3.01 2.96
N HIS A 127 -20.69 2.39 2.56
CA HIS A 127 -22.05 2.88 2.81
C HIS A 127 -22.39 2.99 4.30
N LEU A 128 -21.96 2.03 5.13
CA LEU A 128 -22.13 2.07 6.58
C LEU A 128 -21.39 3.24 7.24
N GLY A 129 -20.18 3.55 6.75
CA GLY A 129 -19.40 4.70 7.22
C GLY A 129 -20.07 6.04 6.89
N ILE A 130 -20.71 6.13 5.72
CA ILE A 130 -21.45 7.32 5.28
C ILE A 130 -22.74 7.50 6.08
N VAL A 131 -23.47 6.42 6.35
CA VAL A 131 -24.64 6.44 7.23
C VAL A 131 -24.25 6.95 8.62
N GLY A 132 -23.14 6.46 9.17
CA GLY A 132 -22.57 6.95 10.43
C GLY A 132 -22.19 8.43 10.37
N LEU A 133 -21.51 8.88 9.31
CA LEU A 133 -21.13 10.28 9.12
C LEU A 133 -22.35 11.21 9.04
N PHE A 134 -23.39 10.85 8.29
CA PHE A 134 -24.61 11.65 8.20
C PHE A 134 -25.36 11.71 9.52
N SER A 135 -25.44 10.60 10.27
CA SER A 135 -25.99 10.59 11.62
C SER A 135 -25.26 11.56 12.55
N VAL A 136 -23.92 11.59 12.49
CA VAL A 136 -23.09 12.55 13.23
C VAL A 136 -23.41 14.00 12.80
N LEU A 137 -23.48 14.28 11.50
CA LEU A 137 -23.77 15.63 10.99
C LEU A 137 -25.16 16.12 11.40
N MET A 138 -26.18 15.24 11.41
CA MET A 138 -27.53 15.58 11.85
C MET A 138 -27.55 16.00 13.33
N HIS A 139 -26.79 15.31 14.19
CA HIS A 139 -26.71 15.64 15.61
C HIS A 139 -25.94 16.95 15.86
N PHE A 140 -24.79 17.16 15.19
CA PHE A 140 -24.09 18.45 15.25
C PHE A 140 -24.96 19.60 14.75
N GLY A 141 -25.71 19.38 13.66
CA GLY A 141 -26.64 20.36 13.13
C GLY A 141 -27.75 20.71 14.11
N GLY A 142 -28.38 19.72 14.74
CA GLY A 142 -29.42 19.95 15.75
C GLY A 142 -28.91 20.66 17.02
N ILE A 143 -27.69 20.36 17.46
CA ILE A 143 -27.03 21.08 18.56
C ILE A 143 -26.77 22.53 18.17
N GLY A 144 -26.13 22.73 17.01
CA GLY A 144 -25.83 24.06 16.48
C GLY A 144 -27.10 24.90 16.30
N GLY A 145 -28.15 24.32 15.73
CA GLY A 145 -29.44 24.96 15.55
C GLY A 145 -30.09 25.38 16.87
N ALA A 146 -30.17 24.50 17.86
CA ALA A 146 -30.79 24.84 19.15
C ALA A 146 -30.02 25.94 19.92
N ILE A 147 -28.68 25.90 19.89
CA ILE A 147 -27.83 26.90 20.55
C ILE A 147 -27.91 28.24 19.81
N LEU A 148 -27.73 28.25 18.48
CA LEU A 148 -27.80 29.47 17.68
C LEU A 148 -29.21 30.08 17.71
N GLY A 149 -30.26 29.27 17.64
CA GLY A 149 -31.64 29.72 17.75
C GLY A 149 -31.91 30.41 19.09
N GLY A 150 -31.49 29.81 20.21
CA GLY A 150 -31.63 30.41 21.53
C GLY A 150 -30.82 31.70 21.67
N MET A 151 -29.56 31.71 21.21
CA MET A 151 -28.75 32.92 21.17
C MET A 151 -29.46 34.03 20.40
N LEU A 152 -29.91 33.77 19.17
CA LEU A 152 -30.51 34.76 18.27
C LEU A 152 -31.82 35.33 18.81
N ILE A 153 -32.65 34.52 19.48
CA ILE A 153 -33.89 35.00 20.12
C ILE A 153 -33.57 35.92 21.31
N ASP A 154 -32.49 35.64 22.07
CA ASP A 154 -32.07 36.51 23.17
C ASP A 154 -31.46 37.84 22.67
N ILE A 155 -30.78 37.86 21.52
CA ILE A 155 -29.99 39.03 21.06
C ILE A 155 -30.62 39.85 19.92
N THR A 156 -31.61 39.31 19.21
CA THR A 156 -32.23 39.96 18.03
C THR A 156 -33.73 39.71 17.98
N ASP A 157 -34.46 40.53 17.20
CA ASP A 157 -35.87 40.25 16.92
C ASP A 157 -36.03 38.88 16.23
N ALA A 158 -37.04 38.11 16.64
CA ALA A 158 -37.26 36.73 16.20
C ALA A 158 -37.44 36.58 14.67
N ASN A 159 -37.81 37.65 13.96
CA ASN A 159 -37.90 37.64 12.49
C ASN A 159 -36.52 37.53 11.81
N ASN A 160 -35.45 38.05 12.41
CA ASN A 160 -34.09 38.05 11.85
C ASN A 160 -33.55 36.64 11.62
N ILE A 161 -34.10 35.63 12.29
CA ILE A 161 -33.75 34.23 12.10
C ILE A 161 -33.99 33.79 10.65
N TYR A 162 -35.03 34.29 9.99
CA TYR A 162 -35.29 33.99 8.57
C TYR A 162 -34.29 34.65 7.61
N LEU A 163 -33.65 35.78 7.99
CA LEU A 163 -32.54 36.36 7.23
C LEU A 163 -31.27 35.50 7.36
N ILE A 164 -31.03 34.93 8.54
CA ILE A 164 -29.89 34.04 8.78
C ILE A 164 -30.09 32.72 8.03
N MET A 165 -31.32 32.18 8.00
CA MET A 165 -31.67 31.04 7.16
C MET A 165 -31.41 31.35 5.68
N ALA A 166 -31.84 32.52 5.18
CA ALA A 166 -31.59 32.93 3.81
C ALA A 166 -30.10 33.09 3.48
N LEU A 167 -29.29 33.62 4.41
CA LEU A 167 -27.84 33.70 4.25
C LEU A 167 -27.21 32.29 4.18
N GLY A 168 -27.66 31.37 5.03
CA GLY A 168 -27.23 29.97 5.00
C GLY A 168 -27.52 29.32 3.65
N ASP A 169 -28.72 29.55 3.09
CA ASP A 169 -29.11 29.05 1.78
C ASP A 169 -28.24 29.67 0.65
N LEU A 170 -27.88 30.96 0.72
CA LEU A 170 -26.96 31.60 -0.23
C LEU A 170 -25.53 31.04 -0.16
N VAL A 171 -25.04 30.72 1.06
CA VAL A 171 -23.74 30.05 1.22
C VAL A 171 -23.78 28.67 0.57
N GLN A 172 -24.88 27.92 0.72
CA GLN A 172 -25.05 26.64 0.05
C GLN A 172 -25.05 26.80 -1.49
N VAL A 173 -25.70 27.84 -2.03
CA VAL A 173 -25.65 28.16 -3.48
C VAL A 173 -24.20 28.42 -3.93
N ALA A 174 -23.42 29.17 -3.16
CA ALA A 174 -22.02 29.44 -3.50
C ALA A 174 -21.17 28.15 -3.52
N ILE A 175 -21.38 27.23 -2.57
CA ILE A 175 -20.73 25.91 -2.55
C ILE A 175 -21.14 25.09 -3.77
N CYS A 176 -22.43 25.05 -4.12
CA CYS A 176 -22.90 24.31 -5.29
C CYS A 176 -22.38 24.90 -6.61
N LEU A 177 -22.29 26.22 -6.75
CA LEU A 177 -21.69 26.88 -7.91
C LEU A 177 -20.20 26.55 -8.05
N TYR A 178 -19.47 26.56 -6.93
CA TYR A 178 -18.07 26.12 -6.88
C TYR A 178 -17.93 24.66 -7.34
N LEU A 179 -18.75 23.74 -6.79
CA LEU A 179 -18.75 22.34 -7.19
C LEU A 179 -19.10 22.13 -8.67
N SER A 180 -20.11 22.84 -9.16
CA SER A 180 -20.52 22.77 -10.57
C SER A 180 -19.42 23.26 -11.51
N ALA A 181 -18.69 24.32 -11.14
CA ALA A 181 -17.59 24.85 -11.94
C ALA A 181 -16.37 23.92 -11.91
N GLN A 182 -16.05 23.36 -10.74
CA GLN A 182 -14.92 22.46 -10.56
C GLN A 182 -15.11 21.11 -11.27
N LEU A 183 -16.33 20.58 -11.28
CA LEU A 183 -16.66 19.26 -11.83
C LEU A 183 -17.18 19.30 -13.28
N ASN A 184 -17.31 20.48 -13.88
CA ASN A 184 -17.83 20.70 -15.24
C ASN A 184 -19.15 19.93 -15.53
N LEU A 185 -20.08 19.97 -14.57
CA LEU A 185 -21.28 19.13 -14.59
C LEU A 185 -22.30 19.60 -15.63
N SER A 186 -22.73 18.68 -16.49
CA SER A 186 -23.83 18.95 -17.43
C SER A 186 -25.18 19.06 -16.71
N TRP A 187 -26.13 19.76 -17.33
CA TRP A 187 -27.47 19.98 -16.75
C TRP A 187 -28.31 18.70 -16.67
N GLN A 188 -28.15 17.80 -17.65
CA GLN A 188 -28.90 16.55 -17.74
C GLN A 188 -28.12 15.40 -17.12
N GLN A 189 -28.83 14.51 -16.41
CA GLN A 189 -28.23 13.27 -15.95
C GLN A 189 -28.19 12.28 -17.13
N LEU A 190 -27.03 11.66 -17.39
CA LEU A 190 -26.93 10.59 -18.39
C LEU A 190 -27.84 9.41 -17.99
N PRO A 191 -28.50 8.72 -18.94
CA PRO A 191 -29.36 7.59 -18.62
C PRO A 191 -28.54 6.48 -17.94
N GLU A 192 -28.91 6.11 -16.71
CA GLU A 192 -28.35 4.96 -16.02
C GLU A 192 -28.63 3.67 -16.82
N GLY A 193 -27.61 2.85 -17.03
CA GLY A 193 -27.75 1.51 -17.59
C GLY A 193 -28.63 0.63 -16.70
N GLU A 194 -29.53 -0.12 -17.34
CA GLU A 194 -30.46 -1.14 -16.81
C GLU A 194 -30.95 -0.96 -15.36
N GLN A 195 -32.18 -0.44 -15.23
CA GLN A 195 -32.95 -0.50 -13.99
C GLN A 195 -33.21 -1.95 -13.59
N GLN A 196 -32.61 -2.39 -12.47
CA GLN A 196 -33.02 -3.63 -11.82
C GLN A 196 -34.52 -3.56 -11.44
N PRO A 197 -35.27 -4.67 -11.60
CA PRO A 197 -36.72 -4.67 -11.41
C PRO A 197 -37.10 -4.41 -9.95
N SER A 198 -37.98 -3.44 -9.71
CA SER A 198 -38.54 -3.15 -8.39
C SER A 198 -39.28 -4.37 -7.82
N ARG A 199 -39.09 -4.68 -6.53
CA ARG A 199 -39.85 -5.72 -5.82
C ARG A 199 -41.35 -5.53 -6.01
N SER A 200 -42.06 -6.59 -6.39
CA SER A 200 -43.52 -6.56 -6.59
C SER A 200 -44.31 -6.44 -5.27
N ARG A 201 -43.69 -6.72 -4.11
CA ARG A 201 -44.30 -6.63 -2.78
C ARG A 201 -43.33 -6.06 -1.74
N ILE A 202 -43.85 -5.24 -0.83
CA ILE A 202 -43.10 -4.68 0.30
C ILE A 202 -42.95 -5.77 1.37
N PRO A 203 -41.71 -6.09 1.80
CA PRO A 203 -41.47 -7.06 2.86
C PRO A 203 -42.19 -6.74 4.17
N THR A 204 -42.69 -7.76 4.86
CA THR A 204 -43.48 -7.62 6.10
C THR A 204 -42.70 -6.94 7.22
N PHE A 205 -41.39 -7.15 7.31
CA PHE A 205 -40.55 -6.54 8.33
C PHE A 205 -40.48 -5.01 8.23
N ILE A 206 -40.67 -4.44 7.02
CA ILE A 206 -40.69 -2.99 6.81
C ILE A 206 -41.90 -2.37 7.51
N PHE A 207 -43.05 -3.04 7.49
CA PHE A 207 -44.22 -2.59 8.23
C PHE A 207 -44.00 -2.71 9.75
N THR A 208 -43.38 -3.80 10.21
CA THR A 208 -43.09 -4.00 11.64
C THR A 208 -42.09 -2.98 12.19
N LEU A 209 -40.94 -2.82 11.53
CA LEU A 209 -39.93 -1.82 11.89
C LEU A 209 -40.46 -0.40 11.67
N GLY A 210 -41.16 -0.16 10.56
CA GLY A 210 -41.78 1.11 10.26
C GLY A 210 -42.78 1.54 11.34
N PHE A 211 -43.64 0.62 11.80
CA PHE A 211 -44.58 0.90 12.88
C PHE A 211 -43.88 1.12 14.23
N ALA A 212 -42.83 0.34 14.54
CA ALA A 212 -42.03 0.53 15.74
C ALA A 212 -41.34 1.91 15.74
N SER A 213 -40.67 2.26 14.64
CA SER A 213 -40.05 3.57 14.45
C SER A 213 -41.07 4.71 14.48
N LEU A 214 -42.26 4.52 13.92
CA LEU A 214 -43.36 5.49 14.00
C LEU A 214 -43.72 5.81 15.46
N LEU A 215 -43.89 4.78 16.30
CA LEU A 215 -44.25 4.97 17.72
C LEU A 215 -43.10 5.60 18.53
N VAL A 216 -41.86 5.20 18.26
CA VAL A 216 -40.64 5.80 18.86
C VAL A 216 -40.57 7.29 18.53
N TYR A 217 -40.72 7.66 17.25
CA TYR A 217 -40.65 9.05 16.81
C TYR A 217 -41.86 9.86 17.27
N PHE A 218 -43.07 9.29 17.21
CA PHE A 218 -44.28 9.92 17.76
C PHE A 218 -44.06 10.30 19.23
N SER A 219 -43.59 9.35 20.05
CA SER A 219 -43.39 9.57 21.48
C SER A 219 -42.25 10.57 21.76
N ALA A 220 -41.13 10.44 21.04
CA ALA A 220 -39.99 11.36 21.19
C ALA A 220 -40.31 12.79 20.75
N PHE A 221 -41.10 12.97 19.68
CA PHE A 221 -41.53 14.29 19.21
C PHE A 221 -42.70 14.86 20.00
N LEU A 222 -43.46 14.05 20.74
CA LEU A 222 -44.48 14.56 21.66
C LEU A 222 -43.85 15.36 22.82
N ALA A 223 -42.65 14.95 23.27
CA ALA A 223 -41.92 15.57 24.38
C ALA A 223 -41.01 16.76 23.97
N ARG A 224 -40.99 17.15 22.68
CA ARG A 224 -40.08 18.18 22.15
C ARG A 224 -40.70 19.59 22.13
N PRO A 225 -41.88 19.83 21.52
CA PRO A 225 -42.48 21.16 21.47
C PRO A 225 -42.78 21.63 22.90
N TYR A 226 -42.56 22.91 23.18
CA TYR A 226 -42.73 23.55 24.52
C TYR A 226 -41.73 23.13 25.60
N PHE A 227 -40.77 22.23 25.34
CA PHE A 227 -39.81 21.84 26.38
C PHE A 227 -38.95 23.01 26.88
N THR A 228 -38.53 23.92 25.99
CA THR A 228 -37.77 25.13 26.34
C THR A 228 -38.55 26.02 27.31
N LEU A 229 -39.85 26.22 27.05
CA LEU A 229 -40.75 26.97 27.97
C LEU A 229 -40.93 26.24 29.31
N TYR A 230 -41.08 24.92 29.29
CA TYR A 230 -41.16 24.12 30.51
C TYR A 230 -39.88 24.21 31.34
N TRP A 231 -38.72 24.14 30.69
CA TRP A 231 -37.43 24.30 31.34
C TRP A 231 -37.28 25.69 31.99
N GLN A 232 -37.66 26.76 31.29
CA GLN A 232 -37.64 28.11 31.85
C GLN A 232 -38.56 28.23 33.07
N GLN A 233 -39.74 27.60 33.02
CA GLN A 233 -40.66 27.56 34.16
C GLN A 233 -40.09 26.82 35.38
N VAL A 234 -39.46 25.66 35.17
CA VAL A 234 -38.96 24.81 36.26
C VAL A 234 -37.62 25.28 36.82
N SER A 235 -36.73 25.75 35.96
CA SER A 235 -35.37 26.17 36.36
C SER A 235 -35.32 27.59 36.91
N GLN A 236 -36.35 28.41 36.66
CA GLN A 236 -36.41 29.83 37.00
C GLN A 236 -35.28 30.69 36.37
N TYR A 237 -34.53 30.14 35.41
CA TYR A 237 -33.56 30.88 34.61
C TYR A 237 -34.21 31.45 33.36
N ASP A 238 -34.18 32.78 33.21
CA ASP A 238 -34.72 33.49 32.06
C ASP A 238 -33.67 33.64 30.94
N SER A 239 -33.21 32.52 30.38
CA SER A 239 -32.27 32.49 29.25
C SER A 239 -32.72 31.48 28.20
N THR A 240 -33.01 31.95 26.98
CA THR A 240 -33.39 31.06 25.89
C THR A 240 -32.18 30.31 25.33
N LEU A 241 -30.97 30.89 25.42
CA LEU A 241 -29.71 30.19 25.15
C LEU A 241 -29.53 28.96 26.06
N LEU A 242 -29.70 29.11 27.38
CA LEU A 242 -29.59 28.00 28.32
C LEU A 242 -30.68 26.95 28.06
N ALA A 243 -31.91 27.38 27.77
CA ALA A 243 -32.99 26.49 27.39
C ALA A 243 -32.67 25.71 26.08
N GLY A 244 -32.03 26.35 25.11
CA GLY A 244 -31.54 25.73 23.87
C GLY A 244 -30.46 24.68 24.13
N PHE A 245 -29.51 24.96 25.03
CA PHE A 245 -28.47 24.00 25.43
C PHE A 245 -29.07 22.75 26.08
N VAL A 246 -30.02 22.93 27.01
CA VAL A 246 -30.69 21.82 27.70
C VAL A 246 -31.61 21.04 26.75
N TYR A 247 -32.25 21.73 25.81
CA TYR A 247 -33.01 21.08 24.73
C TYR A 247 -32.12 20.15 23.89
N ALA A 248 -30.87 20.56 23.61
CA ALA A 248 -29.91 19.82 22.78
C ALA A 248 -29.24 18.61 23.48
N ILE A 249 -29.45 18.41 24.79
CA ILE A 249 -28.81 17.31 25.55
C ILE A 249 -28.99 15.92 24.91
N PRO A 250 -30.17 15.53 24.40
CA PRO A 250 -30.31 14.25 23.72
C PRO A 250 -29.38 14.07 22.50
N ALA A 251 -29.10 15.14 21.76
CA ALA A 251 -28.18 15.09 20.63
C ALA A 251 -26.71 15.02 21.10
N TRP A 252 -26.35 15.73 22.18
CA TRP A 252 -25.04 15.57 22.83
C TRP A 252 -24.83 14.15 23.34
N MET A 253 -25.84 13.55 23.96
CA MET A 253 -25.80 12.17 24.43
C MET A 253 -25.69 11.16 23.28
N ALA A 254 -26.27 11.44 22.12
CA ALA A 254 -26.08 10.62 20.93
C ALA A 254 -24.64 10.69 20.40
N LEU A 255 -24.01 11.86 20.35
CA LEU A 255 -22.59 12.01 19.99
C LEU A 255 -21.66 11.33 21.01
N LEU A 256 -21.92 11.49 22.30
CA LEU A 256 -21.20 10.78 23.36
C LEU A 256 -21.39 9.27 23.26
N GLY A 257 -22.62 8.82 22.97
CA GLY A 257 -22.94 7.42 22.70
C GLY A 257 -22.15 6.86 21.51
N LEU A 258 -22.01 7.62 20.43
CA LEU A 258 -21.18 7.25 19.28
C LEU A 258 -19.71 7.14 19.67
N LEU A 259 -19.14 8.13 20.37
CA LEU A 259 -17.75 8.12 20.83
C LEU A 259 -17.46 6.94 21.78
N ILE A 260 -18.37 6.67 22.72
CA ILE A 260 -18.28 5.53 23.65
C ILE A 260 -18.41 4.22 22.88
N SER A 261 -19.32 4.12 21.90
CA SER A 261 -19.50 2.91 21.10
C SER A 261 -18.33 2.63 20.14
N HIS A 262 -17.58 3.68 19.76
CA HIS A 262 -16.33 3.56 18.99
C HIS A 262 -15.19 2.95 19.84
N GLY A 263 -15.31 3.00 21.17
CA GLY A 263 -14.46 2.30 22.13
C GLY A 263 -15.16 1.05 22.68
N LYS A 264 -14.91 -0.12 22.08
CA LYS A 264 -15.27 -1.48 22.56
C LYS A 264 -16.34 -1.54 23.67
N TRP A 265 -17.60 -1.32 23.30
CA TRP A 265 -18.72 -1.62 24.19
C TRP A 265 -19.31 -2.99 23.83
N THR A 266 -18.87 -4.04 24.51
CA THR A 266 -19.46 -5.39 24.42
C THR A 266 -20.67 -5.48 25.34
N SER A 267 -21.87 -5.35 24.79
CA SER A 267 -23.11 -5.64 25.54
C SER A 267 -23.42 -7.14 25.44
N VAL A 268 -23.69 -7.77 26.58
CA VAL A 268 -24.14 -9.18 26.69
C VAL A 268 -25.58 -9.36 26.16
N LEU A 269 -26.31 -8.25 25.98
CA LEU A 269 -27.70 -8.26 25.51
C LEU A 269 -27.75 -8.32 23.97
N SER A 270 -28.67 -9.11 23.41
CA SER A 270 -28.96 -9.10 21.97
C SER A 270 -29.50 -7.73 21.51
N VAL A 271 -29.39 -7.41 20.21
CA VAL A 271 -29.90 -6.14 19.63
C VAL A 271 -31.35 -5.86 20.03
N ARG A 272 -32.19 -6.90 20.04
CA ARG A 272 -33.62 -6.81 20.44
C ARG A 272 -33.77 -6.49 21.94
N GLN A 273 -32.98 -7.14 22.79
CA GLN A 273 -32.97 -6.85 24.24
C GLN A 273 -32.44 -5.46 24.54
N GLN A 274 -31.43 -4.98 23.80
CA GLN A 274 -30.93 -3.61 23.92
C GLN A 274 -31.99 -2.58 23.54
N ILE A 275 -32.79 -2.83 22.48
CA ILE A 275 -33.95 -1.99 22.14
C ILE A 275 -34.94 -2.01 23.30
N ILE A 276 -35.35 -3.18 23.80
CA ILE A 276 -36.32 -3.30 24.91
C ILE A 276 -35.84 -2.56 26.17
N VAL A 277 -34.59 -2.77 26.59
CA VAL A 277 -33.98 -2.06 27.71
C VAL A 277 -33.97 -0.56 27.43
N GLY A 278 -33.58 -0.15 26.23
CA GLY A 278 -33.64 1.24 25.78
C GLY A 278 -35.05 1.83 25.88
N LEU A 279 -36.12 1.10 25.49
CA LEU A 279 -37.50 1.57 25.61
C LEU A 279 -37.90 1.79 27.08
N PHE A 280 -37.54 0.88 27.99
CA PHE A 280 -37.78 1.07 29.43
C PHE A 280 -36.95 2.23 30.01
N THR A 281 -35.69 2.36 29.62
CA THR A 281 -34.83 3.47 30.04
C THR A 281 -35.33 4.82 29.51
N ALA A 282 -35.84 4.87 28.27
CA ALA A 282 -36.47 6.07 27.71
C ALA A 282 -37.73 6.45 28.48
N SER A 283 -38.56 5.46 28.86
CA SER A 283 -39.72 5.68 29.73
C SER A 283 -39.34 6.29 31.07
N ALA A 284 -38.29 5.77 31.72
CA ALA A 284 -37.78 6.31 32.97
C ALA A 284 -37.22 7.74 32.81
N GLY A 285 -36.51 8.00 31.71
CA GLY A 285 -36.00 9.33 31.38
C GLY A 285 -37.10 10.37 31.18
N LEU A 286 -38.20 10.00 30.51
CA LEU A 286 -39.39 10.86 30.38
C LEU A 286 -40.11 11.06 31.71
N TYR A 287 -40.14 10.04 32.57
CA TYR A 287 -40.67 10.16 33.93
C TYR A 287 -39.90 11.20 34.74
N PHE A 288 -38.57 11.14 34.76
CA PHE A 288 -37.75 12.14 35.45
C PHE A 288 -37.89 13.54 34.85
N GLN A 289 -38.12 13.66 33.54
CA GLN A 289 -38.39 14.96 32.91
C GLN A 289 -39.70 15.62 33.37
N SER A 290 -40.65 14.86 33.92
CA SER A 290 -41.89 15.42 34.47
C SER A 290 -41.76 15.96 35.90
N ALA A 291 -40.59 15.81 36.53
CA ALA A 291 -40.35 16.23 37.90
C ALA A 291 -40.36 17.77 38.06
N PRO A 292 -40.79 18.30 39.21
CA PRO A 292 -40.81 19.74 39.47
C PRO A 292 -39.42 20.35 39.73
N ASP A 293 -38.39 19.50 39.87
CA ASP A 293 -37.02 19.89 40.19
C ASP A 293 -36.13 19.91 38.93
N TRP A 294 -35.49 21.06 38.64
CA TRP A 294 -34.70 21.23 37.41
C TRP A 294 -33.53 20.23 37.26
N TYR A 295 -32.91 19.81 38.37
CA TYR A 295 -31.80 18.85 38.35
C TYR A 295 -32.28 17.42 38.01
N VAL A 296 -33.51 17.08 38.40
CA VAL A 296 -34.15 15.80 38.04
C VAL A 296 -34.54 15.81 36.56
N VAL A 297 -35.03 16.96 36.06
CA VAL A 297 -35.28 17.15 34.61
C VAL A 297 -34.00 16.98 33.80
N LEU A 298 -32.87 17.50 34.28
CA LEU A 298 -31.56 17.36 33.64
C LEU A 298 -31.08 15.90 33.60
N ALA A 299 -31.18 15.18 34.72
CA ALA A 299 -30.85 13.75 34.80
C ALA A 299 -31.76 12.93 33.86
N GLY A 300 -33.06 13.25 33.82
CA GLY A 300 -34.02 12.64 32.90
C GLY A 300 -33.69 12.90 31.44
N ARG A 301 -33.19 14.09 31.09
CA ARG A 301 -32.73 14.46 29.74
C ARG A 301 -31.51 13.66 29.30
N LEU A 302 -30.53 13.48 30.18
CA LEU A 302 -29.34 12.65 29.92
C LEU A 302 -29.73 11.19 29.70
N LEU A 303 -30.57 10.65 30.60
CA LEU A 303 -31.04 9.26 30.53
C LEU A 303 -31.86 8.99 29.26
N PHE A 304 -32.79 9.89 28.95
CA PHE A 304 -33.61 9.81 27.74
C PHE A 304 -32.77 9.94 26.47
N GLY A 305 -31.78 10.85 26.46
CA GLY A 305 -30.88 11.03 25.34
C GLY A 305 -30.09 9.77 25.01
N TYR A 306 -29.49 9.14 26.03
CA TYR A 306 -28.74 7.90 25.87
C TYR A 306 -29.64 6.74 25.41
N ALA A 307 -30.83 6.62 26.01
CA ALA A 307 -31.79 5.59 25.64
C ALA A 307 -32.27 5.75 24.19
N LEU A 308 -32.61 6.98 23.78
CA LEU A 308 -33.06 7.29 22.43
C LEU A 308 -31.97 6.96 21.40
N PHE A 309 -30.70 7.27 21.69
CA PHE A 309 -29.56 6.89 20.86
C PHE A 309 -29.47 5.37 20.67
N ILE A 310 -29.52 4.58 21.75
CA ILE A 310 -29.50 3.11 21.66
C ILE A 310 -30.65 2.63 20.78
N ILE A 311 -31.87 3.12 21.00
CA ILE A 311 -33.06 2.69 20.26
C ILE A 311 -32.92 3.02 18.78
N THR A 312 -32.56 4.25 18.41
CA THR A 312 -32.50 4.67 17.00
C THR A 312 -31.42 3.94 16.24
N VAL A 313 -30.20 3.85 16.79
CA VAL A 313 -29.09 3.14 16.13
C VAL A 313 -29.41 1.65 15.99
N LYS A 314 -29.98 1.01 17.02
CA LYS A 314 -30.28 -0.43 16.97
C LYS A 314 -31.46 -0.75 16.06
N LEU A 315 -32.44 0.15 15.93
CA LEU A 315 -33.52 0.01 14.93
C LEU A 315 -32.98 0.14 13.51
N GLU A 316 -32.05 1.07 13.25
CA GLU A 316 -31.41 1.21 11.94
C GLU A 316 -30.53 -0.01 11.63
N VAL A 317 -29.74 -0.50 12.59
CA VAL A 317 -28.97 -1.75 12.43
C VAL A 317 -29.89 -2.93 12.11
N LEU A 318 -31.05 -3.04 12.79
CA LEU A 318 -32.03 -4.09 12.52
C LEU A 318 -32.72 -3.93 11.15
N LEU A 319 -32.89 -2.70 10.67
CA LEU A 319 -33.40 -2.43 9.33
C LEU A 319 -32.40 -2.89 8.26
N PHE A 320 -31.13 -2.51 8.39
CA PHE A 320 -30.10 -2.89 7.42
C PHE A 320 -29.77 -4.38 7.50
N SER A 321 -29.85 -5.03 8.66
CA SER A 321 -29.64 -6.48 8.77
C SER A 321 -30.77 -7.32 8.16
N LEU A 322 -31.97 -6.76 8.01
CA LEU A 322 -33.12 -7.43 7.38
C LEU A 322 -33.34 -7.03 5.91
N SER A 323 -32.72 -5.94 5.45
CA SER A 323 -32.78 -5.47 4.06
C SER A 323 -31.65 -6.08 3.22
N GLN A 324 -31.82 -6.10 1.90
CA GLN A 324 -30.77 -6.54 0.97
C GLN A 324 -30.02 -5.32 0.43
N PRO A 325 -28.71 -5.42 0.15
CA PRO A 325 -27.90 -4.28 -0.31
C PRO A 325 -28.50 -3.51 -1.50
N ALA A 326 -29.10 -4.21 -2.47
CA ALA A 326 -29.74 -3.62 -3.64
C ALA A 326 -30.98 -2.75 -3.33
N HIS A 327 -31.58 -2.89 -2.13
CA HIS A 327 -32.83 -2.24 -1.74
C HIS A 327 -32.69 -1.33 -0.51
N TYR A 328 -31.48 -1.11 0.01
CA TYR A 328 -31.26 -0.31 1.22
C TYR A 328 -31.90 1.09 1.16
N ALA A 329 -31.71 1.81 0.05
CA ALA A 329 -32.27 3.15 -0.10
C ALA A 329 -33.80 3.14 -0.15
N GLU A 330 -34.40 2.15 -0.81
CA GLU A 330 -35.85 2.02 -0.94
C GLU A 330 -36.51 1.61 0.38
N ASP A 331 -35.91 0.64 1.08
CA ASP A 331 -36.41 0.13 2.35
C ASP A 331 -36.23 1.17 3.48
N PHE A 332 -35.12 1.91 3.49
CA PHE A 332 -34.90 3.04 4.40
C PHE A 332 -35.91 4.18 4.16
N ALA A 333 -36.16 4.54 2.90
CA ALA A 333 -37.15 5.58 2.57
C ALA A 333 -38.56 5.21 3.08
N LYS A 334 -38.96 3.94 2.96
CA LYS A 334 -40.27 3.45 3.45
C LYS A 334 -40.40 3.55 4.97
N VAL A 335 -39.36 3.15 5.72
CA VAL A 335 -39.34 3.29 7.19
C VAL A 335 -39.34 4.77 7.60
N HIS A 336 -38.58 5.61 6.90
CA HIS A 336 -38.54 7.05 7.17
C HIS A 336 -39.89 7.76 6.90
N ILE A 337 -40.68 7.31 5.92
CA ILE A 337 -42.06 7.79 5.73
C ILE A 337 -42.91 7.47 6.98
N MET A 338 -42.82 6.26 7.52
CA MET A 338 -43.54 5.88 8.74
C MET A 338 -43.11 6.70 9.96
N GLN A 339 -41.81 7.01 10.09
CA GLN A 339 -41.30 7.92 11.13
C GLN A 339 -41.95 9.31 11.04
N ASN A 340 -42.03 9.89 9.84
CA ASN A 340 -42.64 11.21 9.63
C ASN A 340 -44.15 11.24 9.91
N ILE A 341 -44.87 10.14 9.64
CA ILE A 341 -46.27 10.01 10.05
C ILE A 341 -46.39 10.11 11.58
N GLY A 342 -45.47 9.48 12.32
CA GLY A 342 -45.39 9.60 13.77
C GLY A 342 -45.17 11.04 14.23
N VAL A 343 -44.25 11.77 13.60
CA VAL A 343 -43.97 13.18 13.91
C VAL A 343 -45.19 14.09 13.65
N ILE A 344 -45.90 13.87 12.54
CA ILE A 344 -47.12 14.62 12.21
C ILE A 344 -48.19 14.38 13.27
N GLY A 345 -48.42 13.10 13.62
CA GLY A 345 -49.39 12.73 14.65
C GLY A 345 -49.07 13.35 16.01
N ALA A 346 -47.79 13.35 16.39
CA ALA A 346 -47.35 13.99 17.62
C ALA A 346 -47.58 15.51 17.60
N SER A 347 -47.26 16.17 16.49
CA SER A 347 -47.39 17.62 16.34
C SER A 347 -48.83 18.12 16.47
N PHE A 348 -49.79 17.41 15.84
CA PHE A 348 -51.22 17.70 16.01
C PHE A 348 -51.69 17.47 17.44
N LEU A 349 -51.30 16.32 18.03
CA LEU A 349 -51.73 15.94 19.36
C LEU A 349 -51.19 16.91 20.42
N VAL A 350 -49.91 17.30 20.36
CA VAL A 350 -49.33 18.30 21.27
C VAL A 350 -50.16 19.58 21.22
N GLY A 351 -50.44 20.13 20.04
CA GLY A 351 -51.18 21.38 19.89
C GLY A 351 -52.53 21.40 20.61
N SER A 352 -53.30 20.30 20.50
CA SER A 352 -54.59 20.11 21.18
C SER A 352 -54.49 19.85 22.68
N LEU A 353 -53.44 19.18 23.16
CA LEU A 353 -53.30 18.86 24.59
C LEU A 353 -52.78 20.04 25.40
N VAL A 354 -52.05 20.96 24.77
CA VAL A 354 -51.48 22.13 25.42
C VAL A 354 -52.54 23.13 25.88
N SER A 355 -53.65 23.25 25.14
CA SER A 355 -54.69 24.24 25.43
C SER A 355 -55.46 23.95 26.71
N ASP A 356 -55.49 22.67 27.13
CA ASP A 356 -56.42 22.19 28.16
C ASP A 356 -55.70 21.71 29.45
N GLN A 357 -54.37 21.53 29.43
CA GLN A 357 -53.58 20.98 30.55
C GLN A 357 -52.19 21.61 30.74
N SER A 358 -51.62 21.46 31.95
CA SER A 358 -50.29 21.97 32.32
C SER A 358 -49.15 21.41 31.47
N LEU A 359 -48.03 22.15 31.35
CA LEU A 359 -46.83 21.71 30.60
C LEU A 359 -46.32 20.32 31.07
N ILE A 360 -46.48 20.01 32.36
CA ILE A 360 -46.06 18.75 33.00
C ILE A 360 -46.79 17.53 32.38
N CYS A 361 -48.09 17.64 32.11
CA CYS A 361 -48.88 16.51 31.60
C CYS A 361 -48.33 15.99 30.26
N ARG A 362 -47.69 16.85 29.46
CA ARG A 362 -47.15 16.52 28.13
C ARG A 362 -45.89 15.67 28.18
N LEU A 363 -45.09 15.83 29.23
CA LEU A 363 -43.93 14.97 29.49
C LEU A 363 -44.36 13.61 30.07
N CYS A 364 -45.58 13.54 30.64
CA CYS A 364 -46.17 12.31 31.15
C CYS A 364 -46.83 11.42 30.10
N LEU A 365 -47.52 11.99 29.12
CA LEU A 365 -48.25 11.24 28.09
C LEU A 365 -47.43 10.25 27.24
N PRO A 366 -46.17 10.53 26.86
CA PRO A 366 -45.38 9.58 26.09
C PRO A 366 -44.88 8.38 26.92
N GLN A 367 -44.90 8.46 28.26
CA GLN A 367 -44.39 7.42 29.17
C GLN A 367 -45.03 6.03 28.97
N PRO A 368 -46.37 5.85 28.92
CA PRO A 368 -46.98 4.53 28.74
C PRO A 368 -46.72 3.90 27.36
N VAL A 369 -46.36 4.69 26.34
CA VAL A 369 -46.14 4.20 24.96
C VAL A 369 -44.91 3.29 24.88
N TRP A 370 -43.82 3.62 25.58
CA TRP A 370 -42.56 2.88 25.48
C TRP A 370 -42.61 1.47 26.09
N PRO A 371 -43.17 1.25 27.31
CA PRO A 371 -43.37 -0.09 27.86
C PRO A 371 -44.37 -0.94 27.06
N LEU A 372 -45.45 -0.34 26.56
CA LEU A 372 -46.41 -1.03 25.69
C LEU A 372 -45.75 -1.49 24.38
N LEU A 373 -44.92 -0.62 23.79
CA LEU A 373 -44.13 -0.96 22.60
C LEU A 373 -43.11 -2.07 22.90
N ALA A 374 -42.45 -2.03 24.07
CA ALA A 374 -41.53 -3.07 24.50
C ALA A 374 -42.22 -4.44 24.63
N CYS A 375 -43.44 -4.47 25.19
CA CYS A 375 -44.28 -5.66 25.26
C CYS A 375 -44.81 -6.13 23.90
N CYS A 376 -45.13 -5.20 22.98
CA CYS A 376 -45.58 -5.58 21.64
C CYS A 376 -44.43 -6.15 20.79
N LEU A 377 -43.25 -5.52 20.84
CA LEU A 377 -42.06 -5.98 20.12
C LEU A 377 -41.54 -7.31 20.66
N SER A 378 -41.68 -7.58 21.96
CA SER A 378 -41.31 -8.88 22.53
C SER A 378 -42.23 -10.02 22.07
N VAL A 379 -43.48 -9.73 21.69
CA VAL A 379 -44.44 -10.70 21.14
C VAL A 379 -44.27 -10.90 19.62
N PHE A 380 -44.03 -9.84 18.85
CA PHE A 380 -43.92 -9.92 17.38
C PHE A 380 -42.55 -10.35 16.85
N LEU A 381 -41.48 -10.22 17.63
CA LEU A 381 -40.11 -10.57 17.23
C LEU A 381 -39.63 -11.92 17.82
N LEU A 382 -40.52 -12.77 18.33
CA LEU A 382 -40.22 -14.18 18.65
C LEU A 382 -40.58 -15.07 17.45
N PRO A 383 -39.81 -16.13 17.12
CA PRO A 383 -40.13 -16.98 15.97
C PRO A 383 -41.45 -17.73 16.21
N ASN A 384 -42.39 -17.57 15.27
CA ASN A 384 -43.49 -18.51 15.08
C ASN A 384 -42.93 -19.85 14.60
N LYS A 385 -43.36 -20.93 15.24
CA LYS A 385 -43.10 -22.32 14.82
C LYS A 385 -43.76 -22.63 13.46
N ALA A 386 -43.12 -23.55 12.73
CA ALA A 386 -43.58 -24.34 11.58
C ALA A 386 -43.47 -23.61 10.22
N THR A 387 -43.06 -24.23 9.10
CA THR A 387 -43.30 -25.59 8.57
C THR A 387 -42.22 -26.03 7.56
N LYS A 388 -41.87 -27.33 7.55
CA LYS A 388 -41.01 -28.04 6.57
C LYS A 388 -41.46 -27.88 5.10
N PRO A 389 -40.52 -27.92 4.15
CA PRO A 389 -40.64 -28.68 2.91
C PRO A 389 -39.66 -29.87 2.86
N SER A 390 -40.03 -30.88 2.08
CA SER A 390 -39.47 -32.23 2.04
C SER A 390 -38.06 -32.31 1.46
N THR A 391 -37.19 -33.07 2.13
CA THR A 391 -35.94 -33.61 1.61
C THR A 391 -36.20 -34.61 0.47
N ALA A 392 -35.57 -34.37 -0.68
CA ALA A 392 -35.37 -35.39 -1.71
C ALA A 392 -33.88 -35.73 -1.73
N THR A 393 -33.54 -36.91 -1.24
CA THR A 393 -32.20 -37.49 -1.27
C THR A 393 -31.92 -38.04 -2.67
N ALA A 394 -30.83 -37.62 -3.31
CA ALA A 394 -30.32 -38.23 -4.53
C ALA A 394 -28.98 -38.92 -4.23
N ASN A 395 -29.00 -40.25 -4.25
CA ASN A 395 -27.80 -41.10 -4.21
C ASN A 395 -27.16 -41.17 -5.59
N TYR A 396 -25.85 -40.96 -5.69
CA TYR A 396 -25.04 -41.40 -6.83
C TYR A 396 -24.11 -42.55 -6.40
N PRO A 397 -23.90 -43.59 -7.23
CA PRO A 397 -23.06 -44.73 -6.88
C PRO A 397 -21.60 -44.51 -7.28
N LEU A 398 -20.67 -44.70 -6.33
CA LEU A 398 -19.22 -44.80 -6.58
C LEU A 398 -18.81 -46.24 -6.89
N SER A 399 -17.92 -46.40 -7.87
CA SER A 399 -17.27 -47.65 -8.25
C SER A 399 -16.13 -48.02 -7.28
N PRO A 400 -15.97 -49.30 -6.88
CA PRO A 400 -14.89 -49.71 -5.99
C PRO A 400 -13.68 -50.20 -6.79
N ASN A 401 -12.49 -49.67 -6.48
CA ASN A 401 -11.24 -50.42 -6.30
C ASN A 401 -10.05 -49.47 -6.28
N LEU A 402 -9.43 -49.30 -5.11
CA LEU A 402 -7.99 -49.42 -4.87
C LEU A 402 -7.75 -49.19 -3.37
N ILE A 403 -7.04 -50.13 -2.75
CA ILE A 403 -6.67 -50.10 -1.33
C ILE A 403 -5.34 -49.35 -1.25
N THR A 404 -5.32 -48.15 -0.70
CA THR A 404 -4.13 -47.39 -0.29
C THR A 404 -4.21 -47.05 1.20
N SER A 405 -3.05 -46.95 1.85
CA SER A 405 -2.87 -46.77 3.28
C SER A 405 -3.45 -45.45 3.78
N TYR A 406 -4.46 -45.53 4.64
CA TYR A 406 -5.19 -44.40 5.20
C TYR A 406 -4.35 -43.53 6.14
N VAL A 407 -4.47 -42.20 6.01
CA VAL A 407 -4.09 -41.24 7.06
C VAL A 407 -5.16 -41.34 8.16
N GLU A 408 -4.78 -41.71 9.39
CA GLU A 408 -5.73 -41.71 10.51
C GLU A 408 -6.09 -40.27 10.92
N MET A 409 -7.22 -39.77 10.42
CA MET A 409 -7.70 -38.40 10.66
C MET A 409 -8.09 -38.08 12.12
N LYS A 410 -8.12 -39.06 13.04
CA LYS A 410 -8.76 -38.95 14.37
C LYS A 410 -7.83 -38.99 15.58
N THR A 411 -6.50 -39.02 15.40
CA THR A 411 -5.57 -39.34 16.51
C THR A 411 -5.07 -38.11 17.29
N ILE A 412 -5.67 -36.93 17.11
CA ILE A 412 -5.26 -35.72 17.82
C ILE A 412 -6.06 -35.58 19.12
N THR A 413 -5.37 -35.58 20.26
CA THR A 413 -5.98 -35.30 21.57
C THR A 413 -5.91 -33.83 21.94
N GLN A 414 -4.73 -33.21 21.76
CA GLN A 414 -4.48 -31.78 21.97
C GLN A 414 -3.09 -31.44 21.41
N THR A 415 -2.98 -30.40 20.57
CA THR A 415 -1.69 -29.95 20.01
C THR A 415 -1.49 -28.46 20.27
N HIS A 416 -0.29 -28.09 20.70
CA HIS A 416 0.07 -26.70 21.00
C HIS A 416 1.12 -26.21 20.02
N ILE A 417 0.90 -25.02 19.47
CA ILE A 417 1.84 -24.28 18.63
C ILE A 417 2.00 -22.91 19.25
N ASN A 418 3.23 -22.54 19.60
CA ASN A 418 3.51 -21.22 20.15
C ASN A 418 3.82 -20.24 19.00
N ASP A 419 3.00 -19.22 18.84
CA ASP A 419 3.20 -18.13 17.87
C ASP A 419 3.76 -16.89 18.60
N GLU A 420 4.80 -16.28 18.06
CA GLU A 420 5.46 -15.13 18.71
C GLU A 420 4.54 -13.93 18.94
N ARG A 421 3.48 -13.78 18.13
CA ARG A 421 2.54 -12.66 18.20
C ARG A 421 1.30 -12.99 19.02
N LEU A 422 0.76 -14.19 18.85
CA LEU A 422 -0.52 -14.59 19.44
C LEU A 422 -0.34 -15.39 20.75
N GLY A 423 0.85 -15.90 21.05
CA GLY A 423 1.10 -16.76 22.19
C GLY A 423 0.72 -18.22 21.89
N ASP A 424 0.14 -18.89 22.88
CA ASP A 424 -0.23 -20.31 22.77
C ASP A 424 -1.46 -20.48 21.86
N ILE A 425 -1.29 -21.22 20.76
CA ILE A 425 -2.35 -21.67 19.87
C ILE A 425 -2.57 -23.16 20.13
N CYS A 426 -3.72 -23.51 20.68
CA CYS A 426 -4.08 -24.88 21.04
C CYS A 426 -5.17 -25.42 20.12
N PHE A 427 -4.94 -26.59 19.51
CA PHE A 427 -5.89 -27.30 18.67
C PHE A 427 -6.54 -28.43 19.47
N LEU A 428 -7.87 -28.44 19.49
CA LEU A 428 -8.68 -29.43 20.19
C LEU A 428 -9.68 -30.09 19.23
N PRO A 429 -9.98 -31.39 19.39
CA PRO A 429 -11.08 -32.03 18.67
C PRO A 429 -12.40 -31.28 18.84
N PHE A 430 -13.19 -31.20 17.78
CA PHE A 430 -14.50 -30.59 17.83
C PHE A 430 -15.48 -31.43 18.67
N ASP A 431 -15.76 -30.97 19.89
CA ASP A 431 -16.87 -31.48 20.71
C ASP A 431 -18.21 -30.89 20.23
N VAL A 432 -19.02 -31.74 19.60
CA VAL A 432 -20.33 -31.37 19.02
C VAL A 432 -21.25 -30.70 20.05
N GLN A 433 -21.28 -31.18 21.29
CA GLN A 433 -22.18 -30.64 22.32
C GLN A 433 -21.68 -29.30 22.88
N ARG A 434 -20.36 -29.11 22.94
CA ARG A 434 -19.77 -27.90 23.53
C ARG A 434 -19.57 -26.77 22.52
N HIS A 435 -19.30 -27.08 21.27
CA HIS A 435 -18.81 -26.10 20.30
C HIS A 435 -19.84 -25.70 19.23
N SER A 436 -20.87 -26.51 18.95
CA SER A 436 -21.82 -26.24 17.86
C SER A 436 -22.54 -24.90 18.00
N ALA A 437 -22.96 -24.53 19.21
CA ALA A 437 -23.61 -23.24 19.48
C ALA A 437 -22.69 -22.04 19.15
N GLN A 438 -21.41 -22.16 19.46
CA GLN A 438 -20.43 -21.10 19.21
C GLN A 438 -20.08 -20.99 17.73
N VAL A 439 -19.87 -22.12 17.05
CA VAL A 439 -19.58 -22.13 15.61
C VAL A 439 -20.80 -21.69 14.79
N HIS A 440 -22.02 -22.00 15.23
CA HIS A 440 -23.24 -21.47 14.64
C HIS A 440 -23.25 -19.93 14.62
N GLU A 441 -22.81 -19.29 15.71
CA GLU A 441 -22.66 -17.82 15.75
C GLU A 441 -21.68 -17.32 14.68
N TRP A 442 -20.66 -18.11 14.31
CA TRP A 442 -19.61 -17.72 13.37
C TRP A 442 -20.05 -17.90 11.91
N VAL A 443 -20.55 -19.10 11.57
CA VAL A 443 -20.94 -19.45 10.19
C VAL A 443 -22.14 -18.67 9.68
N THR A 444 -22.98 -18.15 10.58
CA THR A 444 -24.15 -17.33 10.22
C THR A 444 -23.83 -15.86 9.94
N GLN A 445 -22.60 -15.40 10.19
CA GLN A 445 -22.22 -14.01 9.96
C GLN A 445 -21.97 -13.71 8.47
N PRO A 446 -22.19 -12.46 8.01
CA PRO A 446 -21.96 -12.08 6.61
C PRO A 446 -20.55 -12.34 6.08
N TYR A 447 -19.52 -12.29 6.93
CA TYR A 447 -18.14 -12.57 6.49
C TYR A 447 -17.91 -14.05 6.13
N ALA A 448 -18.74 -14.94 6.67
CA ALA A 448 -18.68 -16.37 6.44
C ALA A 448 -19.55 -16.81 5.25
N VAL A 449 -19.96 -15.87 4.38
CA VAL A 449 -20.82 -16.17 3.21
C VAL A 449 -20.30 -17.32 2.34
N PHE A 450 -18.97 -17.41 2.21
CA PHE A 450 -18.30 -18.47 1.43
C PHE A 450 -18.22 -19.82 2.15
N TRP A 451 -18.65 -19.90 3.41
CA TRP A 451 -18.80 -21.15 4.17
C TRP A 451 -20.12 -21.87 3.86
N GLY A 452 -21.11 -21.17 3.31
CA GLY A 452 -22.35 -21.78 2.81
C GLY A 452 -23.40 -22.15 3.87
N MET A 453 -23.17 -21.86 5.15
CA MET A 453 -24.09 -22.21 6.25
C MET A 453 -24.83 -20.99 6.83
N ASN A 454 -24.91 -19.88 6.10
CA ASN A 454 -25.46 -18.62 6.63
C ASN A 454 -26.93 -18.70 7.05
N GLU A 455 -27.69 -19.61 6.44
CA GLU A 455 -29.12 -19.81 6.72
C GLU A 455 -29.38 -20.99 7.68
N ASN A 456 -28.33 -21.70 8.11
CA ASN A 456 -28.47 -22.88 8.96
C ASN A 456 -28.95 -22.51 10.37
N THR A 457 -29.80 -23.35 10.96
CA THR A 457 -30.11 -23.27 12.39
C THR A 457 -28.99 -23.89 13.23
N GLU A 458 -29.02 -23.64 14.54
CA GLU A 458 -28.06 -24.25 15.48
C GLU A 458 -28.14 -25.79 15.42
N ASN A 459 -29.35 -26.35 15.33
CA ASN A 459 -29.55 -27.79 15.16
C ASN A 459 -29.00 -28.32 13.83
N ASP A 460 -29.10 -27.55 12.74
CA ASP A 460 -28.54 -27.96 11.45
C ASP A 460 -27.00 -27.97 11.53
N THR A 461 -26.42 -27.01 12.25
CA THR A 461 -24.98 -26.93 12.49
C THR A 461 -24.49 -28.07 13.39
N GLU A 462 -25.20 -28.37 14.48
CA GLU A 462 -24.90 -29.49 15.36
C GLU A 462 -25.00 -30.83 14.61
N SER A 463 -26.02 -31.01 13.77
CA SER A 463 -26.19 -32.23 12.97
C SER A 463 -25.07 -32.37 11.94
N PHE A 464 -24.70 -31.28 11.25
CA PHE A 464 -23.61 -31.29 10.29
C PHE A 464 -22.27 -31.72 10.91
N TYR A 465 -21.86 -31.09 12.03
CA TYR A 465 -20.61 -31.47 12.68
C TYR A 465 -20.69 -32.83 13.39
N ALA A 466 -21.88 -33.31 13.77
CA ALA A 466 -22.05 -34.68 14.23
C ALA A 466 -21.71 -35.70 13.13
N ASP A 467 -22.11 -35.42 11.88
CA ASP A 467 -21.78 -36.26 10.72
C ASP A 467 -20.28 -36.18 10.39
N VAL A 468 -19.69 -34.98 10.36
CA VAL A 468 -18.24 -34.77 10.14
C VAL A 468 -17.42 -35.55 11.18
N MET A 469 -17.77 -35.45 12.47
CA MET A 469 -17.04 -36.15 13.52
C MET A 469 -17.29 -37.68 13.52
N ALA A 470 -18.37 -38.15 12.91
CA ALA A 470 -18.65 -39.58 12.71
C ALA A 470 -17.89 -40.18 11.51
N SER A 471 -17.61 -39.39 10.48
CA SER A 471 -16.93 -39.80 9.24
C SER A 471 -15.53 -40.38 9.48
N GLN A 472 -15.06 -41.29 8.63
CA GLN A 472 -13.67 -41.80 8.68
C GLN A 472 -12.69 -40.96 7.83
N HIS A 473 -13.22 -40.07 6.99
CA HIS A 473 -12.46 -39.36 5.95
C HIS A 473 -12.30 -37.86 6.23
N GLU A 474 -12.95 -37.34 7.27
CA GLU A 474 -12.90 -35.94 7.65
C GLU A 474 -12.96 -35.80 9.17
N THR A 475 -12.53 -34.64 9.66
CA THR A 475 -12.56 -34.27 11.07
C THR A 475 -12.61 -32.75 11.20
N ALA A 476 -13.08 -32.26 12.35
CA ALA A 476 -13.06 -30.85 12.68
C ALA A 476 -12.30 -30.62 13.99
N LEU A 477 -11.56 -29.51 14.07
CA LEU A 477 -10.88 -29.07 15.28
C LEU A 477 -11.25 -27.61 15.60
N VAL A 478 -11.37 -27.30 16.89
CA VAL A 478 -11.47 -25.93 17.38
C VAL A 478 -10.09 -25.45 17.81
N GLY A 479 -9.71 -24.28 17.31
CA GLY A 479 -8.50 -23.58 17.69
C GLY A 479 -8.76 -22.57 18.80
N LEU A 480 -7.97 -22.65 19.86
CA LEU A 480 -7.93 -21.70 20.97
C LEU A 480 -6.68 -20.83 20.86
N VAL A 481 -6.82 -19.51 21.03
CA VAL A 481 -5.68 -18.59 21.20
C VAL A 481 -5.69 -18.11 22.64
N ASN A 482 -4.61 -18.38 23.39
CA ASN A 482 -4.51 -18.12 24.84
C ASN A 482 -5.73 -18.65 25.61
N GLY A 483 -6.21 -19.85 25.25
CA GLY A 483 -7.34 -20.51 25.89
C GLY A 483 -8.73 -20.02 25.48
N GLN A 484 -8.87 -19.16 24.47
CA GLN A 484 -10.16 -18.68 23.96
C GLN A 484 -10.43 -19.18 22.53
N PRO A 485 -11.62 -19.73 22.21
CA PRO A 485 -11.98 -20.15 20.85
C PRO A 485 -11.86 -19.01 19.85
N ALA A 486 -11.13 -19.28 18.78
CA ALA A 486 -10.60 -18.27 17.89
C ALA A 486 -10.77 -18.64 16.40
N PHE A 487 -10.82 -19.93 16.09
CA PHE A 487 -11.04 -20.42 14.73
C PHE A 487 -11.50 -21.87 14.75
N LEU A 488 -12.03 -22.32 13.63
CA LEU A 488 -12.41 -23.69 13.32
C LEU A 488 -11.59 -24.12 12.10
N ILE A 489 -11.15 -25.37 12.10
CA ILE A 489 -10.51 -26.03 10.97
C ILE A 489 -11.26 -27.34 10.67
N GLU A 490 -11.60 -27.53 9.40
CA GLU A 490 -12.06 -28.82 8.86
C GLU A 490 -10.92 -29.42 8.05
N VAL A 491 -10.64 -30.69 8.29
CA VAL A 491 -9.55 -31.43 7.65
C VAL A 491 -10.15 -32.68 7.02
N TYR A 492 -9.94 -32.88 5.72
CA TYR A 492 -10.56 -33.98 4.98
C TYR A 492 -9.58 -34.68 4.04
N ASP A 493 -9.83 -35.95 3.75
CA ASP A 493 -9.07 -36.76 2.81
C ASP A 493 -9.53 -36.41 1.40
N VAL A 494 -8.61 -35.89 0.60
CA VAL A 494 -8.91 -35.38 -0.74
C VAL A 494 -9.45 -36.49 -1.64
N ALA A 495 -9.06 -37.76 -1.43
CA ALA A 495 -9.53 -38.91 -2.21
C ALA A 495 -11.05 -39.14 -2.10
N HIS A 496 -11.67 -38.64 -1.02
CA HIS A 496 -13.09 -38.87 -0.70
C HIS A 496 -13.93 -37.59 -0.79
N ASN A 497 -13.37 -36.49 -1.31
CA ASN A 497 -14.05 -35.20 -1.50
C ASN A 497 -14.38 -34.97 -2.99
N GLU A 498 -15.33 -34.08 -3.28
CA GLU A 498 -15.68 -33.65 -4.66
C GLU A 498 -14.45 -33.17 -5.47
N CYS A 499 -13.45 -32.60 -4.78
CA CYS A 499 -12.19 -32.15 -5.38
C CYS A 499 -11.36 -33.27 -6.02
N SER A 500 -11.55 -34.54 -5.62
CA SER A 500 -10.83 -35.70 -6.18
C SER A 500 -11.00 -35.83 -7.70
N ALA A 501 -12.13 -35.38 -8.26
CA ALA A 501 -12.37 -35.40 -9.70
C ALA A 501 -11.52 -34.38 -10.47
N HIS A 502 -10.91 -33.41 -9.78
CA HIS A 502 -10.22 -32.28 -10.38
C HIS A 502 -8.72 -32.24 -10.07
N VAL A 503 -8.22 -33.07 -9.17
CA VAL A 503 -6.80 -33.17 -8.80
C VAL A 503 -6.30 -34.61 -8.96
N ASP A 504 -5.05 -34.77 -9.37
CA ASP A 504 -4.38 -36.08 -9.32
C ASP A 504 -4.00 -36.36 -7.86
N VAL A 505 -4.87 -37.11 -7.18
CA VAL A 505 -4.78 -37.39 -5.75
C VAL A 505 -3.56 -38.26 -5.48
N GLN A 506 -2.69 -37.80 -4.58
CA GLN A 506 -1.50 -38.51 -4.13
C GLN A 506 -1.68 -38.98 -2.69
N ASP A 507 -0.98 -40.06 -2.33
CA ASP A 507 -0.97 -40.55 -0.94
C ASP A 507 -0.47 -39.44 0.00
N GLY A 508 -1.25 -39.14 1.04
CA GLY A 508 -0.95 -38.08 2.01
C GLY A 508 -1.44 -36.68 1.60
N ASP A 509 -2.26 -36.55 0.56
CA ASP A 509 -2.99 -35.31 0.28
C ASP A 509 -4.07 -35.06 1.33
N VAL A 510 -4.05 -33.86 1.92
CA VAL A 510 -5.01 -33.44 2.93
C VAL A 510 -5.65 -32.14 2.50
N GLY A 511 -6.98 -32.08 2.55
CA GLY A 511 -7.75 -30.88 2.28
C GLY A 511 -8.08 -30.11 3.56
N ILE A 512 -8.27 -28.80 3.44
CA ILE A 512 -8.54 -27.94 4.59
C ILE A 512 -9.54 -26.83 4.29
N HIS A 513 -10.49 -26.60 5.21
CA HIS A 513 -11.23 -25.35 5.33
C HIS A 513 -10.94 -24.67 6.67
N ILE A 514 -10.86 -23.33 6.68
CA ILE A 514 -10.63 -22.54 7.90
C ILE A 514 -11.68 -21.46 8.03
N LEU A 515 -12.33 -21.41 9.19
CA LEU A 515 -13.21 -20.33 9.58
C LEU A 515 -12.62 -19.61 10.80
N LEU A 516 -12.29 -18.33 10.65
CA LEU A 516 -11.87 -17.52 11.79
C LEU A 516 -13.10 -17.05 12.57
N ALA A 517 -12.98 -16.93 13.90
CA ALA A 517 -14.03 -16.34 14.72
C ALA A 517 -14.30 -14.87 14.34
N PRO A 518 -15.51 -14.34 14.57
CA PRO A 518 -15.87 -12.96 14.27
C PRO A 518 -14.89 -11.98 14.90
N ASN A 519 -14.41 -11.04 14.09
CA ASN A 519 -13.40 -10.09 14.53
C ASN A 519 -14.00 -9.05 15.49
N ARG A 520 -13.87 -9.29 16.80
CA ARG A 520 -14.30 -8.36 17.86
C ARG A 520 -13.23 -7.32 18.21
N THR A 521 -11.96 -7.61 17.91
CA THR A 521 -10.82 -6.68 18.07
C THR A 521 -9.79 -7.05 17.02
N PRO A 522 -9.55 -6.21 16.01
CA PRO A 522 -8.57 -6.51 14.98
C PRO A 522 -7.18 -6.61 15.59
N ILE A 523 -6.57 -7.80 15.50
CA ILE A 523 -5.15 -8.01 15.80
C ILE A 523 -4.43 -8.07 14.44
N LYS A 524 -3.47 -7.17 14.21
CA LYS A 524 -2.73 -7.09 12.94
C LYS A 524 -2.01 -8.42 12.70
N GLY A 525 -2.26 -9.03 11.54
CA GLY A 525 -1.65 -10.30 11.14
C GLY A 525 -2.17 -11.54 11.86
N PHE A 526 -3.31 -11.47 12.56
CA PHE A 526 -3.94 -12.61 13.22
C PHE A 526 -4.25 -13.76 12.25
N SER A 527 -4.95 -13.47 11.14
CA SER A 527 -5.33 -14.49 10.15
C SER A 527 -4.12 -15.22 9.58
N HIS A 528 -3.01 -14.50 9.36
CA HIS A 528 -1.74 -15.08 8.89
C HIS A 528 -1.12 -16.03 9.91
N SER A 529 -1.07 -15.62 11.19
CA SER A 529 -0.58 -16.49 12.28
C SER A 529 -1.43 -17.74 12.43
N ILE A 530 -2.77 -17.63 12.35
CA ILE A 530 -3.65 -18.80 12.41
C ILE A 530 -3.45 -19.72 11.20
N MET A 531 -3.44 -19.18 9.97
CA MET A 531 -3.19 -19.98 8.77
C MET A 531 -1.84 -20.68 8.85
N THR A 532 -0.80 -19.98 9.31
CA THR A 532 0.54 -20.55 9.55
C THR A 532 0.52 -21.71 10.54
N ALA A 533 -0.15 -21.54 11.69
CA ALA A 533 -0.27 -22.59 12.68
C ALA A 533 -1.07 -23.80 12.14
N CYS A 534 -2.12 -23.57 11.36
CA CYS A 534 -2.86 -24.64 10.71
C CYS A 534 -1.99 -25.43 9.72
N MET A 535 -1.18 -24.76 8.91
CA MET A 535 -0.27 -25.46 7.98
C MET A 535 0.79 -26.26 8.73
N ALA A 536 1.37 -25.70 9.79
CA ALA A 536 2.31 -26.43 10.65
C ALA A 536 1.67 -27.66 11.28
N LEU A 537 0.42 -27.57 11.77
CA LEU A 537 -0.32 -28.72 12.26
C LEU A 537 -0.48 -29.82 11.18
N LEU A 538 -0.86 -29.44 9.96
CA LEU A 538 -1.07 -30.39 8.87
C LEU A 538 0.23 -31.11 8.45
N PHE A 539 1.33 -30.37 8.31
CA PHE A 539 2.61 -30.97 7.93
C PHE A 539 3.26 -31.77 9.08
N ASP A 540 3.24 -31.26 10.31
CA ASP A 540 3.99 -31.84 11.43
C ASP A 540 3.20 -32.91 12.19
N THR A 541 1.85 -32.81 12.21
CA THR A 541 0.99 -33.71 13.00
C THR A 541 0.18 -34.66 12.13
N PHE A 542 -0.43 -34.16 11.04
CA PHE A 542 -1.15 -35.02 10.09
C PHE A 542 -0.23 -35.69 9.06
N ASN A 543 1.08 -35.38 9.06
CA ASN A 543 2.06 -35.84 8.06
C ASN A 543 1.58 -35.64 6.62
N ALA A 544 0.89 -34.52 6.37
CA ALA A 544 0.42 -34.18 5.02
C ALA A 544 1.63 -34.09 4.07
N SER A 545 1.56 -34.76 2.93
CA SER A 545 2.56 -34.57 1.86
C SER A 545 2.27 -33.28 1.10
N ARG A 546 0.99 -33.01 0.83
CA ARG A 546 0.49 -31.77 0.24
C ARG A 546 -0.81 -31.36 0.90
N VAL A 547 -1.04 -30.06 0.99
CA VAL A 547 -2.30 -29.49 1.45
C VAL A 547 -3.07 -28.92 0.26
N ILE A 548 -4.34 -29.28 0.13
CA ILE A 548 -5.23 -28.85 -0.96
C ILE A 548 -6.31 -27.91 -0.42
N VAL A 549 -6.63 -26.88 -1.20
CA VAL A 549 -7.69 -25.90 -0.87
C VAL A 549 -8.52 -25.56 -2.10
N GLU A 550 -9.80 -25.27 -1.88
CA GLU A 550 -10.78 -24.93 -2.92
C GLU A 550 -11.69 -23.74 -2.51
N PRO A 551 -11.12 -22.59 -2.10
CA PRO A 551 -11.92 -21.42 -1.79
C PRO A 551 -12.71 -20.91 -3.01
N ASP A 552 -13.89 -20.32 -2.76
CA ASP A 552 -14.69 -19.63 -3.78
C ASP A 552 -13.85 -18.56 -4.49
N ILE A 553 -13.96 -18.50 -5.82
CA ILE A 553 -13.18 -17.61 -6.68
C ILE A 553 -13.30 -16.11 -6.32
N ASN A 554 -14.38 -15.71 -5.66
CA ASN A 554 -14.63 -14.32 -5.27
C ASN A 554 -14.09 -13.98 -3.87
N ASN A 555 -13.54 -14.96 -3.13
CA ASN A 555 -13.00 -14.76 -1.79
C ASN A 555 -11.54 -14.25 -1.82
N HIS A 556 -11.32 -13.06 -2.38
CA HIS A 556 -9.98 -12.46 -2.53
C HIS A 556 -9.14 -12.44 -1.22
N LYS A 557 -9.79 -12.34 -0.05
CA LYS A 557 -9.11 -12.32 1.25
C LYS A 557 -8.43 -13.64 1.58
N VAL A 558 -9.08 -14.78 1.31
CA VAL A 558 -8.47 -16.09 1.56
C VAL A 558 -7.41 -16.42 0.52
N HIS A 559 -7.58 -15.99 -0.74
CA HIS A 559 -6.54 -16.18 -1.76
C HIS A 559 -5.25 -15.45 -1.38
N MET A 560 -5.33 -14.18 -0.95
CA MET A 560 -4.15 -13.45 -0.44
C MET A 560 -3.50 -14.17 0.76
N LEU A 561 -4.32 -14.74 1.66
CA LEU A 561 -3.85 -15.45 2.84
C LEU A 561 -3.16 -16.78 2.48
N ASN A 562 -3.72 -17.52 1.52
CA ASN A 562 -3.16 -18.75 0.97
C ASN A 562 -1.79 -18.48 0.34
N LEU A 563 -1.69 -17.47 -0.52
CA LEU A 563 -0.42 -17.09 -1.15
C LEU A 563 0.63 -16.69 -0.10
N ALA A 564 0.23 -15.99 0.96
CA ALA A 564 1.14 -15.56 2.02
C ALA A 564 1.79 -16.72 2.81
N VAL A 565 1.15 -17.90 2.83
CA VAL A 565 1.72 -19.13 3.43
C VAL A 565 2.26 -20.11 2.38
N GLY A 566 2.34 -19.70 1.12
CA GLY A 566 3.03 -20.43 0.05
C GLY A 566 2.15 -21.29 -0.87
N PHE A 567 0.81 -21.19 -0.79
CA PHE A 567 -0.06 -21.89 -1.74
C PHE A 567 0.14 -21.37 -3.17
N GLU A 568 -0.16 -22.21 -4.15
CA GLU A 568 -0.26 -21.84 -5.56
C GLU A 568 -1.63 -22.26 -6.09
N HIS A 569 -2.37 -21.35 -6.76
CA HIS A 569 -3.66 -21.70 -7.37
C HIS A 569 -3.44 -22.26 -8.79
N LEU A 570 -3.87 -23.50 -8.99
CA LEU A 570 -3.62 -24.28 -10.20
C LEU A 570 -4.62 -23.94 -11.32
N LYS A 571 -5.92 -23.95 -10.99
CA LYS A 571 -7.01 -23.76 -11.96
C LYS A 571 -8.33 -23.44 -11.29
N VAL A 572 -9.26 -22.89 -12.07
CA VAL A 572 -10.67 -22.79 -11.71
C VAL A 572 -11.34 -24.15 -11.89
N ILE A 573 -12.16 -24.55 -10.91
CA ILE A 573 -12.97 -25.77 -10.94
C ILE A 573 -14.43 -25.44 -10.62
N GLU A 574 -15.36 -26.19 -11.20
CA GLU A 574 -16.78 -26.12 -10.87
C GLU A 574 -17.12 -27.22 -9.88
N LEU A 575 -17.59 -26.84 -8.70
CA LEU A 575 -18.10 -27.74 -7.68
C LEU A 575 -19.62 -27.55 -7.56
N SER A 576 -20.30 -28.51 -6.95
CA SER A 576 -21.76 -28.57 -6.79
C SER A 576 -22.39 -27.26 -6.30
N GLU A 577 -21.75 -26.57 -5.36
CA GLU A 577 -22.27 -25.37 -4.70
C GLU A 577 -21.52 -24.08 -5.06
N LYS A 578 -20.37 -24.15 -5.75
CA LYS A 578 -19.50 -22.99 -6.01
C LYS A 578 -18.54 -23.18 -7.18
N THR A 579 -18.12 -22.07 -7.77
CA THR A 579 -16.93 -22.01 -8.62
C THR A 579 -15.72 -21.69 -7.74
N ALA A 580 -14.73 -22.58 -7.70
CA ALA A 580 -13.60 -22.50 -6.77
C ALA A 580 -12.25 -22.39 -7.48
N LEU A 581 -11.26 -21.81 -6.79
CA LEU A 581 -9.86 -21.87 -7.18
C LEU A 581 -9.15 -23.00 -6.44
N LEU A 582 -8.77 -24.04 -7.17
CA LEU A 582 -8.01 -25.15 -6.62
C LEU A 582 -6.57 -24.71 -6.35
N GLY A 583 -6.12 -24.82 -5.11
CA GLY A 583 -4.76 -24.49 -4.69
C GLY A 583 -4.04 -25.64 -4.01
N VAL A 584 -2.71 -25.64 -4.09
CA VAL A 584 -1.83 -26.65 -3.48
C VAL A 584 -0.68 -26.00 -2.72
N LEU A 585 -0.32 -26.58 -1.58
CA LEU A 585 0.85 -26.22 -0.79
C LEU A 585 1.66 -27.48 -0.46
N THR A 586 2.98 -27.41 -0.64
CA THR A 586 3.92 -28.45 -0.20
C THR A 586 4.69 -27.99 1.04
N ALA A 587 5.24 -28.94 1.80
CA ALA A 587 6.02 -28.64 3.00
C ALA A 587 7.23 -27.74 2.71
N ASP A 588 7.88 -27.91 1.56
CA ASP A 588 9.03 -27.09 1.16
C ASP A 588 8.63 -25.63 0.89
N LYS A 589 7.51 -25.41 0.20
CA LYS A 589 6.98 -24.05 -0.04
C LYS A 589 6.55 -23.37 1.25
N PHE A 590 5.92 -24.12 2.16
CA PHE A 590 5.55 -23.60 3.48
C PHE A 590 6.78 -23.23 4.32
N ARG A 591 7.78 -24.11 4.40
CA ARG A 591 9.05 -23.81 5.08
C ARG A 591 9.76 -22.61 4.48
N HIS A 592 9.72 -22.47 3.15
CA HIS A 592 10.25 -21.31 2.47
C HIS A 592 9.55 -20.01 2.92
N SER A 593 8.22 -19.97 2.94
CA SER A 593 7.46 -18.78 3.37
C SER A 593 7.72 -18.41 4.84
N GLN A 594 7.98 -19.40 5.71
CA GLN A 594 8.34 -19.19 7.12
C GLN A 594 9.76 -18.64 7.31
N SER A 595 10.77 -19.34 6.76
CA SER A 595 12.19 -19.00 6.91
C SER A 595 12.51 -17.58 6.45
N TYR A 596 11.84 -17.16 5.39
CA TYR A 596 11.96 -15.84 4.81
C TYR A 596 11.44 -14.72 5.75
N CYS A 597 10.25 -14.87 6.33
CA CYS A 597 9.68 -13.89 7.26
C CYS A 597 10.58 -13.63 8.48
N SER A 598 11.33 -14.63 8.94
CA SER A 598 12.29 -14.48 10.06
C SER A 598 13.59 -13.77 9.66
N SER A 599 14.06 -13.91 8.42
CA SER A 599 15.40 -13.45 7.98
C SER A 599 15.51 -11.94 7.69
N LEU A 600 14.39 -11.26 7.41
CA LEU A 600 14.36 -9.83 7.03
C LEU A 600 13.66 -8.94 8.06
N ASN A 601 13.24 -9.50 9.19
CA ASN A 601 12.55 -8.78 10.27
C ASN A 601 13.49 -7.94 11.16
N THR A 602 14.76 -7.79 10.81
CA THR A 602 15.73 -7.01 11.59
C THR A 602 15.62 -5.49 11.37
N SER A 603 15.05 -5.01 10.25
CA SER A 603 14.93 -3.57 9.96
C SER A 603 13.61 -2.93 10.41
N THR A 604 12.56 -3.71 10.71
CA THR A 604 11.23 -3.18 11.08
C THR A 604 11.01 -2.95 12.59
N GLN A 605 12.03 -3.15 13.43
CA GLN A 605 11.89 -2.96 14.89
C GLN A 605 11.82 -1.49 15.35
N LEU A 606 12.03 -0.50 14.47
CA LEU A 606 12.08 0.92 14.85
C LEU A 606 10.71 1.60 15.06
N THR A 607 9.57 0.93 14.78
CA THR A 607 8.24 1.56 14.85
C THR A 607 7.30 1.00 15.92
N LYS A 608 7.78 0.17 16.86
CA LYS A 608 6.91 -0.41 17.91
C LYS A 608 6.51 0.58 19.01
N ASP A 609 7.26 1.68 19.18
CA ASP A 609 6.94 2.73 20.14
C ASP A 609 6.47 3.97 19.39
N GLY A 610 5.23 4.42 19.62
CA GLY A 610 4.51 5.47 18.88
C GLY A 610 5.08 6.89 18.97
N HIS A 611 6.39 7.07 18.85
CA HIS A 611 7.10 8.33 18.78
C HIS A 611 7.71 8.52 17.39
N VAL A 612 6.97 9.16 16.49
CA VAL A 612 7.35 9.44 15.10
C VAL A 612 8.67 10.23 14.99
N GLU A 613 9.01 11.05 15.98
CA GLU A 613 10.21 11.89 15.96
C GLU A 613 11.54 11.13 16.17
N LYS A 614 11.54 9.93 16.76
CA LYS A 614 12.78 9.15 16.98
C LYS A 614 12.97 7.96 16.03
N ALA A 615 11.93 7.54 15.31
CA ALA A 615 11.97 6.29 14.55
C ALA A 615 12.89 6.32 13.31
N PHE A 616 12.93 7.44 12.57
CA PHE A 616 13.62 7.49 11.27
C PHE A 616 15.00 8.13 11.29
N SER A 617 15.41 8.75 12.40
CA SER A 617 16.72 9.40 12.56
C SER A 617 17.59 8.74 13.62
N HIS A 618 17.22 7.57 14.14
CA HIS A 618 17.93 6.89 15.22
C HIS A 618 19.39 6.57 14.85
N HIS A 619 19.65 6.32 13.56
CA HIS A 619 21.00 6.07 13.03
C HIS A 619 21.89 7.32 12.98
N LEU A 620 21.34 8.52 13.15
CA LEU A 620 22.08 9.78 13.13
C LEU A 620 22.57 10.15 14.53
N THR A 621 23.56 9.40 15.04
CA THR A 621 24.26 9.74 16.29
C THR A 621 25.59 10.44 16.00
N PRO A 622 26.14 11.26 16.91
CA PRO A 622 27.44 11.91 16.72
C PRO A 622 28.57 10.92 16.39
N GLU A 623 28.57 9.74 17.00
CA GLU A 623 29.60 8.71 16.80
C GLU A 623 29.52 8.11 15.40
N LEU A 624 28.32 7.70 14.96
CA LEU A 624 28.09 7.16 13.62
C LEU A 624 28.34 8.21 12.55
N TRP A 625 27.91 9.45 12.79
CA TRP A 625 28.14 10.58 11.90
C TRP A 625 29.62 10.88 11.72
N GLN A 626 30.41 10.93 12.80
CA GLN A 626 31.84 11.17 12.70
C GLN A 626 32.56 10.04 11.96
N ARG A 627 32.14 8.79 12.17
CA ARG A 627 32.68 7.62 11.47
C ARG A 627 32.35 7.65 9.97
N ALA A 628 31.11 7.97 9.60
CA ALA A 628 30.71 8.15 8.21
C ALA A 628 31.50 9.29 7.54
N ASN A 629 31.68 10.42 8.21
CA ASN A 629 32.51 11.52 7.71
C ASN A 629 33.96 11.10 7.50
N GLN A 630 34.54 10.34 8.43
CA GLN A 630 35.89 9.81 8.25
C GLN A 630 35.99 8.93 7.00
N GLN A 631 35.06 8.00 6.78
CA GLN A 631 35.06 7.13 5.60
C GLN A 631 34.88 7.92 4.30
N ILE A 632 33.96 8.87 4.26
CA ILE A 632 33.67 9.67 3.07
C ILE A 632 34.81 10.67 2.77
N VAL A 633 35.41 11.33 3.77
CA VAL A 633 36.56 12.22 3.53
C VAL A 633 37.79 11.43 3.07
N THR A 634 38.05 10.25 3.64
CA THR A 634 39.09 9.35 3.13
C THR A 634 38.83 9.02 1.66
N LYS A 635 37.59 8.64 1.30
CA LYS A 635 37.20 8.38 -0.09
C LYS A 635 37.38 9.61 -0.98
N MET A 636 36.97 10.80 -0.53
CA MET A 636 37.16 12.06 -1.26
C MET A 636 38.63 12.31 -1.55
N ILE A 637 39.51 12.17 -0.56
CA ILE A 637 40.94 12.41 -0.75
C ILE A 637 41.52 11.37 -1.72
N THR A 638 41.23 10.09 -1.53
CA THR A 638 41.73 9.02 -2.41
C THR A 638 41.26 9.21 -3.85
N GLU A 639 39.95 9.38 -4.09
CA GLU A 639 39.39 9.42 -5.43
C GLU A 639 39.63 10.75 -6.16
N PHE A 640 39.57 11.89 -5.45
CA PHE A 640 39.89 13.17 -6.07
C PHE A 640 41.39 13.35 -6.32
N SER A 641 42.26 12.70 -5.55
CA SER A 641 43.71 12.64 -5.84
C SER A 641 43.99 11.73 -7.03
N HIS A 642 43.31 10.57 -7.10
CA HIS A 642 43.36 9.67 -8.25
C HIS A 642 43.03 10.40 -9.55
N GLU A 643 41.90 11.13 -9.55
CA GLU A 643 41.43 11.93 -10.69
C GLU A 643 42.16 13.27 -10.86
N ARG A 644 43.20 13.52 -10.06
CA ARG A 644 44.06 14.72 -10.11
C ARG A 644 43.28 16.03 -9.99
N ILE A 645 42.16 16.00 -9.27
CA ILE A 645 41.37 17.18 -8.92
C ILE A 645 42.05 17.94 -7.78
N ILE A 646 42.63 17.18 -6.85
CA ILE A 646 43.47 17.66 -5.76
C ILE A 646 44.83 16.96 -5.83
N THR A 647 45.84 17.50 -5.16
CA THR A 647 47.19 16.94 -5.17
C THR A 647 47.84 17.06 -3.79
N PRO A 648 47.78 15.99 -2.97
CA PRO A 648 48.50 15.93 -1.71
C PRO A 648 50.01 16.02 -1.94
N SER A 649 50.71 16.75 -1.08
CA SER A 649 52.17 16.90 -1.09
C SER A 649 52.79 15.91 -0.09
N GLU A 650 53.73 15.09 -0.55
CA GLU A 650 54.51 14.20 0.32
C GLU A 650 55.53 15.03 1.13
N VAL A 651 55.48 14.91 2.45
CA VAL A 651 56.34 15.67 3.40
C VAL A 651 57.29 14.78 4.21
N GLY A 652 57.14 13.46 4.08
CA GLY A 652 57.97 12.42 4.67
C GLY A 652 57.61 11.08 4.04
N GLU A 653 58.37 10.02 4.34
CA GLU A 653 58.11 8.69 3.80
C GLU A 653 56.69 8.23 4.15
N ASN A 654 55.84 8.04 3.13
CA ASN A 654 54.42 7.70 3.26
C ASN A 654 53.56 8.71 4.05
N SER A 655 54.02 9.95 4.23
CA SER A 655 53.29 10.99 4.97
C SER A 655 52.95 12.19 4.09
N TYR A 656 51.68 12.56 4.06
CA TYR A 656 51.12 13.52 3.11
C TYR A 656 50.40 14.68 3.81
N LEU A 657 50.52 15.86 3.20
CA LEU A 657 49.71 17.03 3.53
C LEU A 657 48.88 17.47 2.31
N LEU A 658 47.61 17.76 2.54
CA LEU A 658 46.72 18.38 1.56
C LEU A 658 46.22 19.71 2.12
N THR A 659 46.44 20.78 1.38
CA THR A 659 45.98 22.13 1.72
C THR A 659 45.13 22.69 0.60
N ASN A 660 44.15 23.54 0.95
CA ASN A 660 43.37 24.27 -0.06
C ASN A 660 44.10 25.55 -0.51
N THR A 661 43.66 26.16 -1.61
CA THR A 661 44.27 27.38 -2.20
C THR A 661 44.31 28.59 -1.26
N SER A 662 43.47 28.62 -0.23
CA SER A 662 43.46 29.67 0.80
C SER A 662 44.30 29.35 2.04
N GLU A 663 44.91 28.15 2.10
CA GLU A 663 45.64 27.60 3.24
C GLU A 663 44.85 27.67 4.56
N ARG A 664 43.52 27.54 4.50
CA ARG A 664 42.62 27.63 5.67
C ARG A 664 42.34 26.29 6.33
N ALA A 665 42.51 25.19 5.60
CA ALA A 665 42.36 23.84 6.10
C ALA A 665 43.55 22.98 5.67
N ILE A 666 44.12 22.23 6.61
CA ILE A 666 45.25 21.34 6.40
C ILE A 666 44.82 19.93 6.77
N TYR A 667 44.87 19.01 5.82
CA TYR A 667 44.63 17.59 6.03
C TYR A 667 45.97 16.86 6.06
N ALA A 668 46.25 16.13 7.12
CA ALA A 668 47.46 15.33 7.28
C ALA A 668 47.08 13.85 7.38
N PHE A 669 47.80 12.99 6.68
CA PHE A 669 47.55 11.56 6.69
C PHE A 669 48.77 10.77 6.23
N ASP A 670 48.85 9.53 6.69
CA ASP A 670 49.81 8.56 6.17
C ASP A 670 49.12 7.68 5.12
N ALA A 671 49.78 7.46 3.99
CA ALA A 671 49.26 6.66 2.90
C ALA A 671 50.37 5.90 2.16
N GLN A 672 50.03 4.74 1.62
CA GLN A 672 50.88 4.01 0.68
C GLN A 672 50.42 4.32 -0.75
N ALA A 673 51.33 4.82 -1.58
CA ALA A 673 51.09 4.96 -3.02
C ALA A 673 51.15 3.58 -3.69
N LEU A 674 50.09 3.21 -4.39
CA LEU A 674 49.93 1.93 -5.08
C LEU A 674 49.77 2.16 -6.60
N PRO A 675 49.90 1.10 -7.43
CA PRO A 675 49.66 1.20 -8.88
C PRO A 675 48.31 1.82 -9.22
N LEU A 676 48.20 2.35 -10.44
CA LEU A 676 47.03 3.11 -10.92
C LEU A 676 46.75 4.38 -10.09
N ASN A 677 47.79 5.02 -9.57
CA ASN A 677 47.68 6.27 -8.80
C ASN A 677 46.74 6.18 -7.57
N HIS A 678 46.63 4.99 -6.97
CA HIS A 678 45.79 4.79 -5.79
C HIS A 678 46.53 5.15 -4.50
N LEU A 679 45.92 5.98 -3.66
CA LEU A 679 46.42 6.29 -2.33
C LEU A 679 45.67 5.46 -1.28
N MET A 680 46.35 4.43 -0.76
CA MET A 680 45.85 3.63 0.36
C MET A 680 46.14 4.36 1.67
N ILE A 681 45.17 5.14 2.13
CA ILE A 681 45.27 5.92 3.38
C ILE A 681 45.14 4.99 4.59
N GLY A 682 46.08 5.07 5.53
CA GLY A 682 46.09 4.26 6.74
C GLY A 682 44.88 4.49 7.64
N GLN A 683 44.35 3.42 8.23
CA GLN A 683 43.18 3.50 9.09
C GLN A 683 43.45 4.40 10.30
N GLY A 684 42.66 5.47 10.46
CA GLY A 684 42.81 6.41 11.57
C GLY A 684 43.94 7.44 11.43
N SER A 685 44.73 7.42 10.36
CA SER A 685 45.82 8.38 10.15
C SER A 685 45.33 9.77 9.73
N LEU A 686 44.17 9.84 9.08
CA LEU A 686 43.62 11.09 8.54
C LEU A 686 43.15 12.05 9.65
N LYS A 687 43.77 13.23 9.68
CA LYS A 687 43.51 14.33 10.60
C LYS A 687 43.36 15.65 9.86
N LYS A 688 42.55 16.56 10.42
CA LYS A 688 42.35 17.92 9.91
C LYS A 688 42.81 18.93 10.94
N TYR A 689 43.45 20.00 10.47
CA TYR A 689 43.90 21.13 11.29
C TYR A 689 43.43 22.46 10.69
N ASP A 690 43.16 23.43 11.57
CA ASP A 690 42.97 24.83 11.19
C ASP A 690 44.31 25.57 10.99
N GLN A 691 44.26 26.87 10.68
CA GLN A 691 45.46 27.70 10.49
C GLN A 691 46.32 27.85 11.75
N ASP A 692 45.70 27.77 12.92
CA ASP A 692 46.35 27.87 14.22
C ASP A 692 46.89 26.50 14.69
N LYS A 693 46.79 25.46 13.84
CA LYS A 693 47.19 24.06 14.08
C LYS A 693 46.38 23.36 15.17
N ASN A 694 45.15 23.79 15.42
CA ASN A 694 44.23 23.04 16.27
C ASN A 694 43.60 21.89 15.46
N GLU A 695 43.50 20.71 16.07
CA GLU A 695 42.83 19.56 15.44
C GLU A 695 41.32 19.83 15.35
N MET A 696 40.77 19.60 14.15
CA MET A 696 39.36 19.80 13.81
C MET A 696 38.72 18.45 13.47
N PRO A 697 37.42 18.26 13.75
CA PRO A 697 36.71 17.08 13.29
C PRO A 697 36.69 17.02 11.75
N LEU A 698 36.74 15.81 11.20
CA LEU A 698 36.54 15.58 9.76
C LEU A 698 35.06 15.81 9.44
N ASP A 699 34.81 16.59 8.39
CA ASP A 699 33.47 16.92 7.90
C ASP A 699 33.52 16.96 6.37
N ALA A 700 32.77 16.06 5.72
CA ALA A 700 32.78 15.89 4.28
C ALA A 700 32.08 17.04 3.54
N MET A 701 31.06 17.67 4.14
CA MET A 701 30.43 18.85 3.54
C MET A 701 31.37 20.06 3.64
N ALA A 702 32.07 20.21 4.77
CA ALA A 702 33.11 21.22 4.91
C ALA A 702 34.26 20.99 3.91
N PHE A 703 34.68 19.75 3.69
CA PHE A 703 35.69 19.41 2.68
C PHE A 703 35.26 19.87 1.27
N VAL A 704 34.03 19.57 0.87
CA VAL A 704 33.50 20.02 -0.45
C VAL A 704 33.52 21.55 -0.56
N LEU A 705 33.17 22.28 0.49
CA LEU A 705 33.22 23.75 0.49
C LEU A 705 34.65 24.28 0.44
N GLU A 706 35.57 23.65 1.18
CA GLU A 706 36.98 24.05 1.26
C GLU A 706 37.74 23.86 -0.07
N PHE A 707 37.30 22.89 -0.88
CA PHE A 707 37.88 22.56 -2.19
C PHE A 707 36.92 22.86 -3.35
N ALA A 708 35.85 23.64 -3.15
CA ALA A 708 34.82 23.89 -4.16
C ALA A 708 35.40 24.43 -5.49
N ASP A 709 36.39 25.33 -5.40
CA ASP A 709 37.09 25.87 -6.57
C ASP A 709 37.86 24.78 -7.33
N SER A 710 38.53 23.86 -6.62
CA SER A 710 39.26 22.74 -7.24
C SER A 710 38.29 21.72 -7.86
N LEU A 711 37.16 21.48 -7.20
CA LEU A 711 36.07 20.61 -7.67
C LEU A 711 35.29 21.22 -8.85
N GLY A 712 35.50 22.50 -9.17
CA GLY A 712 34.77 23.20 -10.24
C GLY A 712 33.28 23.40 -9.92
N LEU A 713 32.92 23.49 -8.63
CA LEU A 713 31.55 23.62 -8.16
C LEU A 713 31.23 25.04 -7.68
N ASN A 714 30.10 25.59 -8.11
CA ASN A 714 29.55 26.84 -7.61
C ASN A 714 28.01 26.87 -7.75
N GLY A 715 27.37 27.86 -7.11
CA GLY A 715 25.93 28.10 -7.23
C GLY A 715 25.06 26.86 -6.99
N ASP A 716 24.10 26.62 -7.88
CA ASP A 716 23.14 25.52 -7.78
C ASP A 716 23.79 24.14 -7.85
N ARG A 717 24.87 23.97 -8.64
CA ARG A 717 25.58 22.68 -8.76
C ARG A 717 26.24 22.29 -7.44
N LEU A 718 26.89 23.25 -6.77
CA LEU A 718 27.44 23.04 -5.44
C LEU A 718 26.37 22.65 -4.43
N ALA A 719 25.22 23.34 -4.45
CA ALA A 719 24.11 23.05 -3.54
C ALA A 719 23.54 21.62 -3.75
N THR A 720 23.30 21.22 -5.00
CA THR A 720 22.82 19.85 -5.30
C THR A 720 23.86 18.79 -4.94
N TYR A 721 25.15 19.04 -5.19
CA TYR A 721 26.20 18.07 -4.81
C TYR A 721 26.33 17.92 -3.29
N LEU A 722 26.20 19.02 -2.53
CA LEU A 722 26.14 18.97 -1.06
C LEU A 722 24.94 18.15 -0.56
N GLU A 723 23.79 18.24 -1.24
CA GLU A 723 22.61 17.41 -0.94
C GLU A 723 22.90 15.91 -1.17
N GLU A 724 23.52 15.55 -2.30
CA GLU A 724 23.91 14.17 -2.60
C GLU A 724 24.93 13.62 -1.59
N VAL A 725 25.90 14.44 -1.16
CA VAL A 725 26.89 14.07 -0.13
C VAL A 725 26.22 13.91 1.24
N SER A 726 25.32 14.81 1.61
CA SER A 726 24.57 14.72 2.88
C SER A 726 23.71 13.46 2.94
N SER A 727 23.02 13.13 1.84
CA SER A 727 22.23 11.90 1.73
C SER A 727 23.12 10.65 1.78
N THR A 728 24.28 10.68 1.11
CA THR A 728 25.29 9.62 1.17
C THR A 728 25.79 9.37 2.60
N LEU A 729 26.06 10.43 3.37
CA LEU A 729 26.44 10.33 4.79
C LEU A 729 25.31 9.75 5.65
N SER A 730 24.07 10.20 5.44
CA SER A 730 22.90 9.65 6.15
C SER A 730 22.73 8.15 5.88
N ALA A 731 22.91 7.74 4.62
CA ALA A 731 22.88 6.34 4.22
C ALA A 731 24.00 5.53 4.88
N GLU A 732 25.21 6.09 4.95
CA GLU A 732 26.35 5.47 5.62
C GLU A 732 26.08 5.26 7.11
N CYS A 733 25.56 6.27 7.81
CA CYS A 733 25.13 6.14 9.20
C CYS A 733 24.08 5.04 9.38
N TYR A 734 23.12 4.93 8.46
CA TYR A 734 22.11 3.87 8.51
C TYR A 734 22.77 2.48 8.44
N LYS A 735 23.65 2.26 7.46
CA LYS A 735 24.35 0.98 7.27
C LYS A 735 25.26 0.66 8.46
N LEU A 736 25.96 1.65 9.02
CA LEU A 736 26.77 1.49 10.23
C LEU A 736 25.95 1.18 11.49
N SER A 737 24.68 1.57 11.53
CA SER A 737 23.78 1.30 12.67
C SER A 737 23.16 -0.09 12.67
N LYS A 738 23.17 -0.79 11.52
CA LYS A 738 22.58 -2.13 11.41
C LYS A 738 23.39 -3.15 12.23
N PRO A 739 22.74 -4.15 12.85
CA PRO A 739 23.41 -5.37 13.28
C PRO A 739 23.85 -6.13 12.02
N VAL A 740 25.14 -6.10 11.70
CA VAL A 740 25.69 -6.71 10.47
C VAL A 740 26.30 -8.07 10.80
N PHE A 741 26.19 -9.00 9.85
CA PHE A 741 27.06 -10.17 9.79
C PHE A 741 28.53 -9.74 9.72
N SER A 742 29.41 -10.41 10.46
CA SER A 742 30.83 -10.31 10.16
C SER A 742 31.12 -10.79 8.73
N ALA A 743 32.20 -10.33 8.11
CA ALA A 743 32.60 -10.78 6.77
C ALA A 743 32.67 -12.31 6.66
N LYS A 744 33.10 -12.97 7.75
CA LYS A 744 33.15 -14.44 7.86
C LYS A 744 31.76 -15.07 7.85
N GLU A 745 30.80 -14.53 8.59
CA GLU A 745 29.43 -15.03 8.58
C GLU A 745 28.74 -14.77 7.25
N LEU A 746 28.94 -13.58 6.67
CA LEU A 746 28.36 -13.16 5.40
C LEU A 746 28.82 -14.08 4.25
N ALA A 747 30.05 -14.59 4.28
CA ALA A 747 30.59 -15.52 3.29
C ALA A 747 29.80 -16.84 3.16
N HIS A 748 28.94 -17.18 4.13
CA HIS A 748 28.08 -18.37 4.12
C HIS A 748 26.58 -18.06 3.93
N GLN A 749 26.20 -16.78 3.83
CA GLN A 749 24.80 -16.38 3.70
C GLN A 749 24.24 -16.59 2.28
N SER A 750 22.93 -16.44 2.16
CA SER A 750 22.22 -16.53 0.89
C SER A 750 22.52 -15.33 -0.02
N PHE A 751 22.28 -15.49 -1.32
CA PHE A 751 22.46 -14.42 -2.31
C PHE A 751 21.78 -13.10 -1.92
N GLN A 752 20.49 -13.14 -1.56
CA GLN A 752 19.74 -11.91 -1.26
C GLN A 752 20.19 -11.27 0.06
N THR A 753 20.64 -12.05 1.04
CA THR A 753 21.28 -11.52 2.24
C THR A 753 22.56 -10.76 1.89
N ILE A 754 23.42 -11.35 1.04
CA ILE A 754 24.64 -10.69 0.58
C ILE A 754 24.30 -9.39 -0.15
N GLU A 755 23.34 -9.41 -1.07
CA GLU A 755 22.88 -8.23 -1.81
C GLU A 755 22.47 -7.07 -0.87
N SER A 756 21.71 -7.36 0.19
CA SER A 756 21.21 -6.34 1.14
C SER A 756 22.25 -5.81 2.14
N GLU A 757 23.36 -6.52 2.33
CA GLU A 757 24.41 -6.15 3.30
C GLU A 757 25.55 -5.36 2.66
N MET A 758 25.46 -5.04 1.37
CA MET A 758 26.45 -4.22 0.67
C MET A 758 26.47 -2.79 1.23
N THR A 759 27.67 -2.33 1.61
CA THR A 759 27.87 -1.06 2.30
C THR A 759 28.41 0.05 1.41
N HIS A 760 29.37 -0.21 0.52
CA HIS A 760 30.12 0.88 -0.11
C HIS A 760 29.45 1.53 -1.32
N GLY A 761 28.49 0.86 -1.97
CA GLY A 761 27.96 1.30 -3.28
C GLY A 761 29.05 1.29 -4.35
N HIS A 762 28.96 2.18 -5.35
CA HIS A 762 30.01 2.30 -6.38
C HIS A 762 31.35 2.75 -5.74
N PRO A 763 32.48 2.07 -6.02
CA PRO A 763 33.74 2.35 -5.32
C PRO A 763 34.37 3.69 -5.72
N SER A 764 34.22 4.15 -6.98
CA SER A 764 34.80 5.42 -7.44
C SER A 764 33.99 6.68 -7.11
N PHE A 765 32.69 6.70 -7.41
CA PHE A 765 31.86 7.87 -7.13
C PHE A 765 31.79 8.16 -5.63
N VAL A 766 32.15 9.38 -5.22
CA VAL A 766 32.05 9.84 -3.83
C VAL A 766 30.59 9.97 -3.43
N ALA A 767 29.81 10.76 -4.17
CA ALA A 767 28.39 10.98 -3.94
C ALA A 767 27.56 9.87 -4.64
N ASN A 768 27.75 8.63 -4.20
CA ASN A 768 27.17 7.45 -4.85
C ASN A 768 25.76 7.06 -4.36
N ASN A 769 25.36 7.64 -3.23
CA ASN A 769 24.20 7.22 -2.47
C ASN A 769 23.23 8.39 -2.23
N GLY A 770 23.10 9.27 -3.23
CA GLY A 770 22.22 10.45 -3.19
C GLY A 770 20.73 10.13 -3.07
N ARG A 771 20.17 9.32 -3.98
CA ARG A 771 18.74 8.91 -4.02
C ARG A 771 17.77 10.09 -3.82
N ILE A 772 18.10 11.24 -4.42
CA ILE A 772 17.35 12.47 -4.26
C ILE A 772 15.94 12.27 -4.83
N GLY A 773 14.95 12.52 -3.98
CA GLY A 773 13.55 12.20 -4.22
C GLY A 773 12.92 11.36 -3.09
N PHE A 774 13.71 10.52 -2.42
CA PHE A 774 13.25 9.79 -1.25
C PHE A 774 13.23 10.66 0.00
N ASN A 775 12.09 10.69 0.68
CA ASN A 775 12.02 11.18 2.06
C ASN A 775 12.52 10.12 3.04
N ALA A 776 12.51 10.43 4.35
CA ALA A 776 12.99 9.49 5.37
C ALA A 776 12.21 8.16 5.37
N SER A 777 10.88 8.18 5.27
CA SER A 777 10.06 6.96 5.23
C SER A 777 10.33 6.14 3.96
N ASP A 778 10.51 6.82 2.82
CA ASP A 778 10.82 6.20 1.53
C ASP A 778 12.17 5.47 1.61
N TYR A 779 13.18 6.10 2.23
CA TYR A 779 14.49 5.50 2.41
C TYR A 779 14.40 4.14 3.12
N HIS A 780 13.73 4.09 4.28
CA HIS A 780 13.57 2.86 5.06
C HIS A 780 12.70 1.80 4.36
N SER A 781 11.89 2.20 3.37
CA SER A 781 10.98 1.30 2.66
C SER A 781 11.55 0.76 1.35
N PHE A 782 12.31 1.56 0.61
CA PHE A 782 12.64 1.30 -0.79
C PHE A 782 14.14 1.15 -1.08
N THR A 783 15.02 1.36 -0.10
CA THR A 783 16.47 1.19 -0.32
C THR A 783 16.91 -0.26 -0.14
N PRO A 784 17.89 -0.73 -0.94
CA PRO A 784 18.40 -2.10 -0.82
C PRO A 784 19.01 -2.38 0.55
N GLU A 785 19.73 -1.42 1.13
CA GLU A 785 20.35 -1.56 2.45
C GLU A 785 19.34 -1.70 3.61
N ALA A 786 18.12 -1.17 3.45
CA ALA A 786 17.04 -1.39 4.42
C ALA A 786 16.41 -2.78 4.32
N ALA A 787 16.54 -3.44 3.15
CA ALA A 787 16.03 -4.77 2.86
C ALA A 787 14.53 -4.95 3.21
N SER A 788 13.77 -3.87 3.13
CA SER A 788 12.34 -3.87 3.41
C SER A 788 11.58 -4.50 2.25
N PRO A 789 10.74 -5.51 2.48
CA PRO A 789 9.95 -6.12 1.40
C PRO A 789 8.89 -5.14 0.90
N ILE A 790 8.79 -4.98 -0.42
CA ILE A 790 7.83 -4.08 -1.07
C ILE A 790 6.87 -4.84 -1.96
N GLN A 791 5.67 -4.30 -2.16
CA GLN A 791 4.72 -4.82 -3.15
C GLN A 791 4.62 -3.81 -4.28
N VAL A 792 4.79 -4.25 -5.53
CA VAL A 792 4.64 -3.36 -6.69
C VAL A 792 3.18 -2.95 -6.86
N VAL A 793 2.95 -1.77 -7.42
CA VAL A 793 1.60 -1.33 -7.83
C VAL A 793 1.35 -1.84 -9.25
N TRP A 794 0.23 -2.49 -9.48
CA TRP A 794 -0.18 -2.92 -10.82
C TRP A 794 -1.13 -1.90 -11.45
N LEU A 795 -0.86 -1.58 -12.71
CA LEU A 795 -1.72 -0.77 -13.55
C LEU A 795 -2.25 -1.61 -14.71
N ALA A 796 -3.50 -1.43 -15.09
CA ALA A 796 -3.97 -1.77 -16.42
C ALA A 796 -3.67 -0.59 -17.36
N ALA A 797 -2.74 -0.79 -18.29
CA ALA A 797 -2.32 0.19 -19.28
C ALA A 797 -2.90 -0.15 -20.67
N SER A 798 -3.56 0.81 -21.31
CA SER A 798 -4.25 0.58 -22.58
C SER A 798 -3.29 0.11 -23.67
N LYS A 799 -3.64 -0.98 -24.35
CA LYS A 799 -2.87 -1.53 -25.49
C LYS A 799 -2.70 -0.53 -26.64
N SER A 800 -3.57 0.48 -26.73
CA SER A 800 -3.47 1.54 -27.75
C SER A 800 -2.26 2.46 -27.56
N GLN A 801 -1.70 2.55 -26.35
CA GLN A 801 -0.64 3.49 -25.96
C GLN A 801 0.55 2.79 -25.27
N THR A 802 0.49 1.46 -25.15
CA THR A 802 1.52 0.64 -24.53
C THR A 802 2.03 -0.39 -25.51
N LEU A 803 3.35 -0.45 -25.67
CA LEU A 803 4.03 -1.47 -26.44
C LEU A 803 4.55 -2.56 -25.52
N PHE A 804 4.16 -3.80 -25.79
CA PHE A 804 4.79 -5.00 -25.25
C PHE A 804 5.73 -5.61 -26.29
N LYS A 805 6.95 -5.97 -25.86
CA LYS A 805 7.92 -6.71 -26.68
C LYS A 805 8.52 -7.84 -25.86
N ALA A 806 8.81 -8.96 -26.51
CA ALA A 806 9.47 -10.09 -25.88
C ALA A 806 10.35 -10.83 -26.89
N ILE A 807 11.20 -11.72 -26.40
CA ILE A 807 11.93 -12.67 -27.25
C ILE A 807 10.96 -13.68 -27.89
N GLU A 808 11.43 -14.38 -28.93
CA GLU A 808 10.63 -15.39 -29.62
C GLU A 808 10.14 -16.49 -28.64
N GLY A 809 8.87 -16.87 -28.76
CA GLY A 809 8.25 -17.90 -27.93
C GLY A 809 7.64 -17.42 -26.61
N ILE A 810 7.79 -16.13 -26.25
CA ILE A 810 7.15 -15.54 -25.07
C ILE A 810 6.02 -14.61 -25.50
N GLU A 811 4.78 -15.06 -25.27
CA GLU A 811 3.58 -14.24 -25.42
C GLU A 811 3.25 -13.51 -24.12
N TYR A 812 2.58 -12.35 -24.23
CA TYR A 812 2.18 -11.56 -23.05
C TYR A 812 1.34 -12.38 -22.06
N SER A 813 0.41 -13.22 -22.54
CA SER A 813 -0.43 -14.06 -21.69
C SER A 813 0.40 -15.07 -20.88
N THR A 814 1.36 -15.74 -21.53
CA THR A 814 2.21 -16.73 -20.85
C THR A 814 3.14 -16.05 -19.84
N LEU A 815 3.67 -14.87 -20.17
CA LEU A 815 4.45 -14.08 -19.23
C LEU A 815 3.61 -13.71 -18.01
N ILE A 816 2.47 -13.04 -18.20
CA ILE A 816 1.69 -12.54 -17.06
C ILE A 816 1.14 -13.67 -16.19
N ASP A 817 0.82 -14.82 -16.79
CA ASP A 817 0.38 -16.03 -16.08
C ASP A 817 1.47 -16.61 -15.18
N SER A 818 2.74 -16.48 -15.57
CA SER A 818 3.88 -16.88 -14.74
C SER A 818 4.19 -15.89 -13.61
N GLN A 819 3.81 -14.61 -13.76
CA GLN A 819 4.16 -13.55 -12.81
C GLN A 819 3.05 -13.31 -11.78
N LEU A 820 1.78 -13.36 -12.20
CA LEU A 820 0.62 -13.12 -11.36
C LEU A 820 -0.12 -14.43 -11.06
N ASP A 821 -0.43 -14.65 -9.78
CA ASP A 821 -1.28 -15.77 -9.40
C ASP A 821 -2.65 -15.66 -10.08
N LEU A 822 -3.28 -16.82 -10.35
CA LEU A 822 -4.56 -16.87 -11.02
C LEU A 822 -5.66 -16.05 -10.30
N SER A 823 -5.66 -16.07 -8.96
CA SER A 823 -6.61 -15.28 -8.17
C SER A 823 -6.41 -13.76 -8.35
N GLU A 824 -5.16 -13.33 -8.49
CA GLU A 824 -4.78 -11.93 -8.67
C GLU A 824 -5.20 -11.41 -10.05
N ARG A 825 -4.96 -12.21 -11.10
CA ARG A 825 -5.41 -11.91 -12.48
C ARG A 825 -6.93 -11.81 -12.58
N TYR A 826 -7.65 -12.72 -11.92
CA TYR A 826 -9.12 -12.67 -11.85
C TYR A 826 -9.60 -11.41 -11.13
N TYR A 827 -8.99 -11.09 -9.99
CA TYR A 827 -9.30 -9.89 -9.22
C TYR A 827 -9.11 -8.60 -10.03
N PHE A 828 -7.98 -8.48 -10.75
CA PHE A 828 -7.71 -7.35 -11.63
C PHE A 828 -8.68 -7.24 -12.80
N SER A 829 -9.03 -8.37 -13.42
CA SER A 829 -10.00 -8.40 -14.52
C SER A 829 -11.38 -7.96 -14.04
N LYS A 830 -11.83 -8.42 -12.86
CA LYS A 830 -13.08 -7.97 -12.24
C LYS A 830 -13.09 -6.48 -11.90
N GLN A 831 -11.95 -5.93 -11.45
CA GLN A 831 -11.84 -4.48 -11.25
C GLN A 831 -12.00 -3.66 -12.53
N LEU A 832 -11.60 -4.20 -13.69
CA LEU A 832 -11.85 -3.55 -14.98
C LEU A 832 -13.32 -3.69 -15.41
N GLU A 833 -13.86 -4.90 -15.31
CA GLU A 833 -15.26 -5.19 -15.67
C GLU A 833 -16.25 -4.32 -14.88
N THR A 834 -16.03 -4.15 -13.57
CA THR A 834 -16.85 -3.28 -12.71
C THR A 834 -16.82 -1.80 -13.11
N ARG A 835 -15.82 -1.37 -13.89
CA ARG A 835 -15.73 -0.02 -14.47
C ARG A 835 -16.24 0.05 -15.91
N GLY A 836 -16.82 -1.04 -16.42
CA GLY A 836 -17.28 -1.16 -17.81
C GLY A 836 -16.12 -1.26 -18.83
N LEU A 837 -14.94 -1.69 -18.38
CA LEU A 837 -13.75 -1.85 -19.22
C LEU A 837 -13.48 -3.34 -19.47
N SER A 838 -13.03 -3.69 -20.67
CA SER A 838 -12.60 -5.06 -21.00
C SER A 838 -11.14 -5.26 -20.62
N SER A 839 -10.79 -6.37 -19.96
CA SER A 839 -9.38 -6.72 -19.68
C SER A 839 -8.57 -6.94 -20.95
N ASP A 840 -9.22 -7.36 -22.05
CA ASP A 840 -8.57 -7.62 -23.34
C ASP A 840 -7.99 -6.35 -23.99
N ASP A 841 -8.45 -5.15 -23.59
CA ASP A 841 -7.98 -3.87 -24.13
C ASP A 841 -6.76 -3.31 -23.38
N TYR A 842 -6.30 -4.01 -22.34
CA TYR A 842 -5.24 -3.55 -21.43
C TYR A 842 -4.13 -4.60 -21.27
N PHE A 843 -2.93 -4.10 -20.95
CA PHE A 843 -1.87 -4.90 -20.37
C PHE A 843 -1.74 -4.58 -18.87
N PHE A 844 -1.39 -5.57 -18.06
CA PHE A 844 -1.03 -5.39 -16.66
C PHE A 844 0.46 -5.05 -16.57
N MET A 845 0.75 -3.89 -15.99
CA MET A 845 2.07 -3.30 -15.94
C MET A 845 2.47 -3.04 -14.48
N PRO A 846 3.60 -3.57 -14.00
CA PRO A 846 4.08 -3.28 -12.66
C PRO A 846 4.75 -1.90 -12.61
N VAL A 847 4.53 -1.18 -11.51
CA VAL A 847 5.06 0.15 -11.25
C VAL A 847 5.57 0.21 -9.81
N HIS A 848 6.69 0.91 -9.60
CA HIS A 848 7.20 1.14 -8.26
C HIS A 848 6.19 1.95 -7.41
N PRO A 849 5.91 1.60 -6.14
CA PRO A 849 4.96 2.34 -5.30
C PRO A 849 5.27 3.84 -5.19
N TRP A 850 6.54 4.18 -4.93
CA TRP A 850 6.98 5.57 -4.92
C TRP A 850 6.69 6.31 -6.25
N GLN A 851 6.86 5.64 -7.39
CA GLN A 851 6.62 6.22 -8.71
C GLN A 851 5.13 6.50 -8.93
N TRP A 852 4.26 5.58 -8.47
CA TRP A 852 2.82 5.77 -8.48
C TRP A 852 2.42 7.01 -7.66
N GLU A 853 2.86 7.06 -6.40
CA GLU A 853 2.46 8.09 -5.44
C GLU A 853 3.02 9.48 -5.78
N ASN A 854 4.29 9.56 -6.19
CA ASN A 854 4.99 10.84 -6.34
C ASN A 854 4.99 11.37 -7.77
N LYS A 855 4.76 10.53 -8.78
CA LYS A 855 4.79 10.94 -10.20
C LYS A 855 3.45 10.73 -10.89
N PHE A 856 2.86 9.53 -10.82
CA PHE A 856 1.73 9.18 -11.68
C PHE A 856 0.47 9.97 -11.35
N ILE A 857 0.13 10.09 -10.06
CA ILE A 857 -1.06 10.82 -9.60
C ILE A 857 -1.09 12.27 -10.14
N HIS A 858 0.08 12.89 -10.35
CA HIS A 858 0.19 14.27 -10.81
C HIS A 858 0.42 14.36 -12.32
N LEU A 859 1.46 13.72 -12.82
CA LEU A 859 1.95 13.89 -14.19
C LEU A 859 1.15 13.07 -15.20
N PHE A 860 0.49 11.99 -14.76
CA PHE A 860 -0.30 11.08 -15.60
C PHE A 860 -1.79 11.15 -15.26
N SER A 861 -2.22 12.24 -14.62
CA SER A 861 -3.59 12.45 -14.17
C SER A 861 -4.60 12.40 -15.32
N ARG A 862 -4.21 12.84 -16.53
CA ARG A 862 -5.03 12.74 -17.74
C ARG A 862 -5.25 11.29 -18.15
N GLU A 863 -4.18 10.49 -18.20
CA GLU A 863 -4.22 9.08 -18.58
C GLU A 863 -5.04 8.29 -17.57
N ILE A 864 -4.91 8.61 -16.28
CA ILE A 864 -5.72 8.02 -15.21
C ILE A 864 -7.20 8.40 -15.34
N ALA A 865 -7.50 9.70 -15.49
CA ALA A 865 -8.88 10.19 -15.57
C ALA A 865 -9.64 9.64 -16.79
N ASN A 866 -8.94 9.36 -17.88
CA ASN A 866 -9.51 8.81 -19.11
C ASN A 866 -9.45 7.29 -19.19
N ASN A 867 -9.14 6.59 -18.08
CA ASN A 867 -8.98 5.14 -18.03
C ASN A 867 -7.95 4.59 -19.04
N VAL A 868 -6.99 5.40 -19.50
CA VAL A 868 -5.85 4.91 -20.30
C VAL A 868 -4.88 4.14 -19.40
N LEU A 869 -4.72 4.60 -18.16
CA LEU A 869 -4.03 3.91 -17.08
C LEU A 869 -5.03 3.71 -15.93
N VAL A 870 -5.27 2.47 -15.52
CA VAL A 870 -6.18 2.15 -14.42
C VAL A 870 -5.39 1.51 -13.29
N CYS A 871 -5.38 2.12 -12.11
CA CYS A 871 -4.73 1.53 -10.95
C CYS A 871 -5.56 0.36 -10.40
N LEU A 872 -4.92 -0.81 -10.32
CA LEU A 872 -5.48 -2.07 -9.85
C LEU A 872 -5.11 -2.35 -8.38
N GLY A 873 -4.13 -1.60 -7.85
CA GLY A 873 -3.67 -1.69 -6.46
C GLY A 873 -2.31 -2.38 -6.33
N SER A 874 -1.89 -2.62 -5.09
CA SER A 874 -0.65 -3.35 -4.79
C SER A 874 -0.81 -4.84 -5.11
N GLY A 875 0.22 -5.41 -5.72
CA GLY A 875 0.27 -6.84 -5.98
C GLY A 875 0.48 -7.67 -4.73
N PHE A 876 0.26 -8.98 -4.85
CA PHE A 876 0.32 -9.91 -3.72
C PHE A 876 1.77 -10.33 -3.40
N ASP A 877 2.61 -10.46 -4.43
CA ASP A 877 4.02 -10.83 -4.28
C ASP A 877 4.86 -9.72 -3.63
N LYS A 878 5.79 -10.12 -2.77
CA LYS A 878 6.76 -9.23 -2.12
C LYS A 878 8.09 -9.29 -2.83
N TYR A 879 8.75 -8.14 -2.92
CA TYR A 879 10.00 -7.97 -3.65
C TYR A 879 11.06 -7.27 -2.80
N LEU A 880 12.33 -7.59 -3.03
CA LEU A 880 13.47 -6.83 -2.50
C LEU A 880 14.03 -5.90 -3.57
N PRO A 881 14.19 -4.60 -3.27
CA PRO A 881 15.08 -3.73 -4.03
C PRO A 881 16.48 -4.32 -4.07
N GLN A 882 17.02 -4.54 -5.27
CA GLN A 882 18.44 -4.87 -5.48
C GLN A 882 19.28 -3.58 -5.43
N GLN A 883 20.61 -3.67 -5.54
CA GLN A 883 21.52 -2.50 -5.48
C GLN A 883 21.15 -1.36 -6.46
N SER A 884 20.57 -1.68 -7.63
CA SER A 884 20.03 -0.71 -8.59
C SER A 884 18.83 0.10 -8.08
N ILE A 885 18.27 -0.26 -6.92
CA ILE A 885 17.03 0.22 -6.29
C ILE A 885 15.77 -0.23 -7.04
N ARG A 886 15.75 -0.04 -8.36
CA ARG A 886 14.56 -0.21 -9.22
C ARG A 886 14.41 -1.61 -9.84
N THR A 887 15.39 -2.49 -9.66
CA THR A 887 15.27 -3.92 -10.00
C THR A 887 14.86 -4.68 -8.76
N LEU A 888 13.87 -5.53 -8.90
CA LEU A 888 13.13 -6.14 -7.81
C LEU A 888 13.23 -7.67 -7.92
N PHE A 889 13.80 -8.31 -6.91
CA PHE A 889 13.81 -9.78 -6.77
C PHE A 889 12.52 -10.24 -6.11
N ASN A 890 11.82 -11.22 -6.69
CA ASN A 890 10.58 -11.75 -6.12
C ASN A 890 10.90 -12.69 -4.95
N LEU A 891 10.46 -12.31 -3.76
CA LEU A 891 10.72 -13.05 -2.52
C LEU A 891 9.63 -14.08 -2.23
N THR A 892 8.41 -13.84 -2.71
CA THR A 892 7.31 -14.81 -2.59
C THR A 892 7.58 -16.01 -3.50
N LYS A 893 8.13 -15.77 -4.69
CA LYS A 893 8.48 -16.77 -5.70
C LYS A 893 9.93 -16.58 -6.14
N PRO A 894 10.93 -17.11 -5.40
CA PRO A 894 12.36 -16.88 -5.66
C PRO A 894 12.87 -17.36 -7.02
N ASP A 895 12.13 -18.22 -7.69
CA ASP A 895 12.44 -18.72 -9.03
C ASP A 895 11.77 -17.87 -10.12
N SER A 896 10.95 -16.88 -9.78
CA SER A 896 10.34 -15.98 -10.78
C SER A 896 11.36 -15.00 -11.36
N LEU A 897 11.03 -14.43 -12.51
CA LEU A 897 11.83 -13.39 -13.16
C LEU A 897 12.00 -12.17 -12.24
N TYR A 898 13.13 -11.47 -12.37
CA TYR A 898 13.24 -10.13 -11.80
C TYR A 898 12.28 -9.19 -12.51
N VAL A 899 11.79 -8.19 -11.78
CA VAL A 899 11.03 -7.09 -12.35
C VAL A 899 11.85 -5.80 -12.21
N LYS A 900 12.13 -5.10 -13.31
CA LYS A 900 12.76 -3.77 -13.26
C LYS A 900 11.75 -2.73 -13.73
N VAL A 901 11.57 -1.69 -12.92
CA VAL A 901 10.54 -0.65 -13.11
C VAL A 901 11.16 0.73 -13.23
N ALA A 902 10.46 1.67 -13.85
CA ALA A 902 10.89 3.07 -13.88
C ALA A 902 10.80 3.70 -12.48
N LEU A 903 11.84 4.45 -12.07
CA LEU A 903 11.89 5.14 -10.78
C LEU A 903 12.57 6.50 -10.92
N SER A 904 11.80 7.59 -10.86
CA SER A 904 12.28 8.93 -11.12
C SER A 904 12.94 9.60 -9.90
N ILE A 905 13.95 8.93 -9.34
CA ILE A 905 14.90 9.48 -8.36
C ILE A 905 16.24 9.76 -9.03
N LEU A 906 16.99 10.72 -8.50
CA LEU A 906 18.35 11.02 -8.94
C LEU A 906 19.37 10.26 -8.08
N ASN A 907 20.23 9.47 -8.72
CA ASN A 907 21.32 8.80 -8.02
C ASN A 907 22.56 8.71 -8.92
N MET A 908 23.72 9.20 -8.44
CA MET A 908 24.99 9.24 -9.19
C MET A 908 24.88 10.01 -10.51
N GLY A 909 24.23 11.18 -10.52
CA GLY A 909 24.10 11.98 -11.74
C GLY A 909 23.11 11.45 -12.79
N PHE A 910 22.36 10.39 -12.49
CA PHE A 910 21.34 9.83 -13.39
C PHE A 910 19.96 9.77 -12.74
N MET A 911 18.97 10.26 -13.47
CA MET A 911 17.57 9.94 -13.21
C MET A 911 17.32 8.46 -13.54
N ARG A 912 16.84 7.68 -12.57
CA ARG A 912 16.67 6.22 -12.70
C ARG A 912 15.39 5.81 -13.47
N GLY A 913 15.14 6.46 -14.62
CA GLY A 913 14.03 6.16 -15.53
C GLY A 913 14.31 5.06 -16.56
N LEU A 914 13.27 4.47 -17.15
CA LEU A 914 13.36 3.48 -18.23
C LEU A 914 12.71 4.05 -19.50
N SER A 915 13.44 4.07 -20.61
CA SER A 915 12.95 4.63 -21.88
C SER A 915 12.03 3.66 -22.62
N ALA A 916 10.79 4.09 -22.94
CA ALA A 916 9.86 3.31 -23.76
C ALA A 916 10.45 2.98 -25.14
N LYS A 917 11.22 3.91 -25.74
CA LYS A 917 11.92 3.70 -27.01
C LYS A 917 12.97 2.59 -26.91
N TYR A 918 13.74 2.53 -25.82
CA TYR A 918 14.74 1.48 -25.62
C TYR A 918 14.07 0.13 -25.38
N MET A 919 12.98 0.11 -24.60
CA MET A 919 12.22 -1.11 -24.32
C MET A 919 11.73 -1.80 -25.59
N ALA A 920 11.43 -1.06 -26.66
CA ALA A 920 10.96 -1.61 -27.92
C ALA A 920 11.94 -2.57 -28.61
N VAL A 921 13.24 -2.45 -28.33
CA VAL A 921 14.31 -3.25 -28.95
C VAL A 921 15.14 -4.05 -27.95
N THR A 922 14.96 -3.82 -26.65
CA THR A 922 15.70 -4.49 -25.57
C THR A 922 15.65 -6.03 -25.67
N PRO A 923 14.50 -6.70 -25.86
CA PRO A 923 14.48 -8.16 -25.98
C PRO A 923 15.31 -8.69 -27.16
N ALA A 924 15.28 -8.01 -28.32
CA ALA A 924 16.05 -8.39 -29.50
C ALA A 924 17.57 -8.29 -29.25
N ILE A 925 18.01 -7.20 -28.61
CA ILE A 925 19.41 -7.03 -28.19
C ILE A 925 19.83 -8.16 -27.25
N ASN A 926 19.00 -8.48 -26.26
CA ASN A 926 19.30 -9.53 -25.28
C ASN A 926 19.38 -10.92 -25.94
N GLN A 927 18.48 -11.21 -26.89
CA GLN A 927 18.51 -12.47 -27.62
C GLN A 927 19.77 -12.60 -28.47
N TRP A 928 20.14 -11.54 -29.20
CA TRP A 928 21.37 -11.53 -30.00
C TRP A 928 22.63 -11.72 -29.15
N VAL A 929 22.75 -10.99 -28.03
CA VAL A 929 23.87 -11.14 -27.10
C VAL A 929 23.91 -12.55 -26.52
N TYR A 930 22.76 -13.10 -26.12
CA TYR A 930 22.68 -14.45 -25.56
C TYR A 930 23.11 -15.51 -26.58
N ASP A 931 22.62 -15.44 -27.81
CA ASP A 931 22.97 -16.39 -28.87
C ASP A 931 24.46 -16.31 -29.24
N LEU A 932 25.02 -15.10 -29.29
CA LEU A 932 26.45 -14.89 -29.50
C LEU A 932 27.27 -15.54 -28.37
N VAL A 933 26.91 -15.25 -27.11
CA VAL A 933 27.66 -15.73 -25.95
C VAL A 933 27.54 -17.26 -25.79
N MET A 934 26.32 -17.80 -25.91
CA MET A 934 26.10 -19.24 -25.75
C MET A 934 26.61 -20.05 -26.95
N GLY A 935 26.66 -19.45 -28.14
CA GLY A 935 27.24 -20.03 -29.35
C GLY A 935 28.76 -20.14 -29.32
N ASP A 936 29.43 -19.34 -28.50
CA ASP A 936 30.90 -19.34 -28.37
C ASP A 936 31.40 -20.38 -27.35
N ASN A 937 32.35 -21.23 -27.76
CA ASN A 937 32.89 -22.28 -26.89
C ASN A 937 33.71 -21.72 -25.72
N THR A 938 34.52 -20.67 -25.95
CA THR A 938 35.36 -20.07 -24.91
C THR A 938 34.50 -19.46 -23.81
N LEU A 939 33.44 -18.74 -24.17
CA LEU A 939 32.53 -18.13 -23.20
C LEU A 939 31.72 -19.19 -22.43
N ARG A 940 31.28 -20.25 -23.10
CA ARG A 940 30.57 -21.38 -22.49
C ARG A 940 31.43 -22.16 -21.50
N ASP A 941 32.70 -22.41 -21.86
CA ASP A 941 33.67 -23.10 -21.01
C ASP A 941 34.02 -22.30 -19.74
N LYS A 942 33.91 -20.97 -19.81
CA LYS A 942 34.05 -20.07 -18.64
C LYS A 942 32.74 -19.85 -17.88
N HIS A 943 31.65 -20.50 -18.28
CA HIS A 943 30.33 -20.36 -17.68
C HIS A 943 29.88 -18.90 -17.56
N PHE A 944 30.13 -18.11 -18.61
CA PHE A 944 29.69 -16.72 -18.72
C PHE A 944 28.29 -16.67 -19.34
N VAL A 945 27.30 -16.18 -18.59
CA VAL A 945 25.89 -16.26 -19.00
C VAL A 945 25.20 -14.89 -18.91
N PRO A 946 24.68 -14.35 -20.02
CA PRO A 946 23.86 -13.14 -19.99
C PRO A 946 22.48 -13.46 -19.40
N LEU A 947 22.05 -12.69 -18.40
CA LEU A 947 20.68 -12.72 -17.90
C LEU A 947 19.81 -11.84 -18.79
N ARG A 948 18.99 -12.49 -19.63
CA ARG A 948 18.21 -11.80 -20.65
C ARG A 948 17.07 -11.02 -20.04
N GLU A 949 16.85 -9.82 -20.56
CA GLU A 949 15.63 -9.04 -20.39
C GLU A 949 14.58 -9.56 -21.37
N LEU A 950 13.96 -10.68 -21.00
CA LEU A 950 13.09 -11.51 -21.83
C LEU A 950 11.91 -10.75 -22.43
N ALA A 951 11.34 -9.82 -21.67
CA ALA A 951 10.17 -9.06 -22.06
C ALA A 951 10.18 -7.65 -21.47
N THR A 952 9.57 -6.72 -22.18
CA THR A 952 9.52 -5.30 -21.85
C THR A 952 8.14 -4.70 -22.14
N MET A 953 7.82 -3.65 -21.40
CA MET A 953 6.67 -2.79 -21.62
C MET A 953 7.08 -1.33 -21.58
N GLY A 954 6.71 -0.57 -22.60
CA GLY A 954 6.91 0.88 -22.66
C GLY A 954 5.58 1.58 -22.95
N PHE A 955 5.24 2.59 -22.16
CA PHE A 955 4.07 3.44 -22.43
C PHE A 955 4.52 4.74 -23.11
N SER A 956 3.92 5.05 -24.25
CA SER A 956 4.27 6.23 -25.07
C SER A 956 3.08 7.15 -25.32
N GLY A 957 2.01 7.03 -24.53
CA GLY A 957 0.77 7.79 -24.67
C GLY A 957 0.78 9.21 -24.09
N THR A 958 1.93 9.75 -23.69
CA THR A 958 2.01 11.02 -22.95
C THR A 958 2.35 12.21 -23.85
N TYR A 959 2.05 13.43 -23.38
CA TYR A 959 2.56 14.64 -24.02
C TYR A 959 4.08 14.80 -23.93
N PHE A 960 4.76 14.07 -23.05
CA PHE A 960 6.22 14.13 -22.95
C PHE A 960 6.91 13.47 -24.16
N GLU A 961 6.21 12.64 -24.91
CA GLU A 961 6.73 12.01 -26.15
C GLU A 961 6.69 12.95 -27.37
N ASP A 962 6.04 14.13 -27.28
CA ASP A 962 6.02 15.10 -28.37
C ASP A 962 7.45 15.53 -28.73
N GLU A 963 7.79 15.51 -30.03
CA GLU A 963 9.14 15.81 -30.52
C GLU A 963 9.69 17.14 -30.01
N GLN A 964 8.82 18.14 -29.76
CA GLN A 964 9.21 19.46 -29.25
C GLN A 964 9.82 19.42 -27.83
N VAL A 965 9.54 18.37 -27.06
CA VAL A 965 10.07 18.18 -25.70
C VAL A 965 11.55 17.75 -25.72
N GLY A 966 12.02 17.12 -26.79
CA GLY A 966 13.39 16.57 -26.88
C GLY A 966 13.62 15.34 -25.98
N ASP A 967 14.87 14.86 -25.90
CA ASP A 967 15.22 13.76 -24.98
C ASP A 967 15.31 14.30 -23.54
N THR A 968 14.37 13.90 -22.70
CA THR A 968 14.31 14.32 -21.30
C THR A 968 14.00 13.14 -20.39
N PRO A 969 14.33 13.21 -19.09
CA PRO A 969 13.96 12.18 -18.12
C PRO A 969 12.45 11.90 -18.05
N TYR A 970 11.60 12.84 -18.48
CA TYR A 970 10.14 12.69 -18.47
C TYR A 970 9.63 11.60 -19.43
N ARG A 971 10.36 11.33 -20.52
CA ARG A 971 10.08 10.21 -21.45
C ARG A 971 10.45 8.84 -20.87
N LYS A 972 11.02 8.81 -19.67
CA LYS A 972 11.57 7.62 -19.03
C LYS A 972 10.83 7.25 -17.73
N MET A 973 9.62 7.80 -17.54
CA MET A 973 8.87 7.67 -16.28
C MET A 973 7.98 6.42 -16.21
N ILE A 974 7.69 5.76 -17.33
CA ILE A 974 6.73 4.64 -17.40
C ILE A 974 7.20 3.52 -18.34
N ALA A 975 7.93 2.57 -17.77
CA ALA A 975 8.33 1.33 -18.42
C ALA A 975 8.61 0.26 -17.36
N ALA A 976 8.56 -1.00 -17.79
CA ALA A 976 8.88 -2.17 -16.99
C ALA A 976 9.55 -3.22 -17.87
N LEU A 977 10.36 -4.08 -17.26
CA LEU A 977 10.92 -5.27 -17.91
C LEU A 977 11.04 -6.45 -16.97
N TRP A 978 11.08 -7.64 -17.55
CA TRP A 978 11.27 -8.91 -16.85
C TRP A 978 12.59 -9.53 -17.29
N ARG A 979 13.41 -9.96 -16.32
CA ARG A 979 14.75 -10.48 -16.55
C ARG A 979 14.92 -11.88 -15.96
N ASP A 980 15.67 -12.73 -16.67
CA ASP A 980 16.12 -14.04 -16.20
C ASP A 980 16.63 -13.99 -14.75
N ASN A 981 16.27 -15.00 -13.97
CA ASN A 981 16.72 -15.14 -12.59
C ASN A 981 17.79 -16.25 -12.48
N PRO A 982 19.01 -15.95 -11.99
CA PRO A 982 20.09 -16.93 -11.93
C PRO A 982 19.83 -18.06 -10.93
N THR A 983 18.87 -17.92 -9.99
CA THR A 983 18.51 -19.00 -9.04
C THR A 983 18.06 -20.27 -9.76
N GLN A 984 17.41 -20.14 -10.92
CA GLN A 984 16.98 -21.26 -11.76
C GLN A 984 18.14 -22.08 -12.36
N GLN A 985 19.36 -21.51 -12.38
CA GLN A 985 20.54 -22.10 -13.04
C GLN A 985 21.59 -22.62 -12.04
N VAL A 986 21.24 -22.67 -10.76
CA VAL A 986 22.09 -23.17 -9.68
C VAL A 986 21.35 -24.15 -8.77
N SER A 987 22.09 -25.04 -8.12
CA SER A 987 21.52 -26.02 -7.19
C SER A 987 21.13 -25.41 -5.83
N SER A 988 21.69 -24.24 -5.48
CA SER A 988 21.44 -23.56 -4.21
C SER A 988 21.68 -22.05 -4.35
N PRO A 989 20.85 -21.21 -3.70
CA PRO A 989 21.05 -19.75 -3.68
C PRO A 989 22.30 -19.33 -2.89
N HIS A 990 22.90 -20.21 -2.08
CA HIS A 990 24.17 -19.95 -1.40
C HIS A 990 25.38 -19.95 -2.34
N CYS A 991 25.19 -20.41 -3.58
CA CYS A 991 26.21 -20.41 -4.63
C CYS A 991 26.32 -19.08 -5.37
N LEU A 992 25.52 -18.06 -5.03
CA LEU A 992 25.48 -16.79 -5.75
C LEU A 992 25.86 -15.61 -4.84
N ALA A 993 26.64 -14.67 -5.37
CA ALA A 993 26.86 -13.37 -4.75
C ALA A 993 27.05 -12.29 -5.82
N THR A 994 26.55 -11.08 -5.55
CA THR A 994 26.95 -9.89 -6.31
C THR A 994 28.47 -9.71 -6.29
N MET A 995 29.08 -9.35 -7.42
CA MET A 995 30.54 -9.13 -7.47
C MET A 995 30.96 -7.94 -6.59
N ALA A 996 30.06 -6.98 -6.34
CA ALA A 996 30.29 -5.89 -5.39
C ALA A 996 30.69 -6.37 -3.99
N SER A 997 30.28 -7.59 -3.60
CA SER A 997 30.66 -8.19 -2.32
C SER A 997 32.16 -8.41 -2.17
N LEU A 998 32.92 -8.55 -3.26
CA LEU A 998 34.38 -8.68 -3.18
C LEU A 998 35.07 -7.40 -2.70
N LEU A 999 34.38 -6.26 -2.75
CA LEU A 999 34.87 -4.97 -2.23
C LEU A 999 34.22 -4.59 -0.90
N HIS A 1000 33.41 -5.48 -0.32
CA HIS A 1000 32.72 -5.22 0.94
C HIS A 1000 33.65 -5.38 2.14
N LEU A 1001 33.66 -4.36 3.00
CA LEU A 1001 34.21 -4.40 4.34
C LEU A 1001 33.08 -4.34 5.37
N ASP A 1002 33.16 -5.20 6.39
CA ASP A 1002 32.23 -5.18 7.51
C ASP A 1002 32.49 -4.01 8.47
N LYS A 1003 31.67 -3.92 9.53
CA LYS A 1003 31.76 -2.84 10.53
C LYS A 1003 33.08 -2.79 11.31
N ASP A 1004 33.90 -3.83 11.27
CA ASP A 1004 35.21 -3.88 11.93
C ASP A 1004 36.35 -3.73 10.91
N GLY A 1005 36.00 -3.43 9.65
CA GLY A 1005 36.94 -3.27 8.54
C GLY A 1005 37.41 -4.60 7.94
N LYS A 1006 36.70 -5.70 8.18
CA LYS A 1006 37.08 -7.04 7.68
C LYS A 1006 36.46 -7.35 6.32
N SER A 1007 37.24 -7.99 5.47
CA SER A 1007 36.93 -8.21 4.06
C SER A 1007 36.16 -9.50 3.79
N TYR A 1008 35.07 -9.37 3.04
CA TYR A 1008 34.33 -10.51 2.51
C TYR A 1008 35.17 -11.34 1.51
N LEU A 1009 35.98 -10.68 0.68
CA LEU A 1009 36.86 -11.35 -0.28
C LEU A 1009 37.84 -12.28 0.43
N VAL A 1010 38.53 -11.79 1.46
CA VAL A 1010 39.48 -12.59 2.23
C VAL A 1010 38.77 -13.70 3.00
N ALA A 1011 37.56 -13.44 3.53
CA ALA A 1011 36.74 -14.47 4.14
C ALA A 1011 36.38 -15.60 3.15
N LYS A 1012 36.02 -15.28 1.90
CA LYS A 1012 35.75 -16.27 0.84
C LYS A 1012 36.99 -17.05 0.43
N ILE A 1013 38.13 -16.38 0.27
CA ILE A 1013 39.42 -17.04 -0.02
C ILE A 1013 39.74 -18.05 1.09
N ASN A 1014 39.64 -17.64 2.35
CA ASN A 1014 39.91 -18.52 3.49
C ASN A 1014 38.94 -19.70 3.57
N ALA A 1015 37.65 -19.47 3.29
CA ALA A 1015 36.64 -20.53 3.28
C ALA A 1015 36.84 -21.53 2.13
N SER A 1016 37.47 -21.13 1.03
CA SER A 1016 37.74 -22.01 -0.13
C SER A 1016 38.88 -23.00 0.07
N GLY A 1017 39.87 -22.66 0.91
CA GLY A 1017 41.04 -23.49 1.18
C GLY A 1017 42.10 -23.59 0.06
N ILE A 1018 41.96 -22.88 -1.08
CA ILE A 1018 42.88 -23.02 -2.24
C ILE A 1018 44.02 -21.96 -2.30
N GLY A 1019 44.04 -21.00 -1.38
CA GLY A 1019 45.04 -19.91 -1.33
C GLY A 1019 44.71 -18.74 -2.29
N THR A 1020 45.24 -17.55 -1.98
CA THR A 1020 44.90 -16.29 -2.66
C THR A 1020 45.20 -16.30 -4.15
N GLU A 1021 46.38 -16.76 -4.56
CA GLU A 1021 46.79 -16.76 -5.97
C GLU A 1021 45.87 -17.63 -6.85
N ALA A 1022 45.61 -18.87 -6.42
CA ALA A 1022 44.73 -19.80 -7.14
C ALA A 1022 43.28 -19.30 -7.17
N TRP A 1023 42.80 -18.70 -6.08
CA TRP A 1023 41.45 -18.13 -6.01
C TRP A 1023 41.30 -16.95 -6.97
N LEU A 1024 42.28 -16.05 -7.03
CA LEU A 1024 42.29 -14.92 -7.98
C LEU A 1024 42.36 -15.41 -9.43
N ALA A 1025 43.18 -16.42 -9.72
CA ALA A 1025 43.23 -17.01 -11.05
C ALA A 1025 41.85 -17.58 -11.46
N ALA A 1026 41.14 -18.24 -10.55
CA ALA A 1026 39.78 -18.72 -10.80
C ALA A 1026 38.79 -17.56 -11.03
N TYR A 1027 38.86 -16.50 -10.21
CA TYR A 1027 38.06 -15.29 -10.38
C TYR A 1027 38.29 -14.62 -11.74
N PHE A 1028 39.54 -14.36 -12.13
CA PHE A 1028 39.83 -13.72 -13.42
C PHE A 1028 39.47 -14.61 -14.61
N ASN A 1029 39.56 -15.93 -14.49
CA ASN A 1029 39.06 -16.85 -15.51
C ASN A 1029 37.53 -16.78 -15.67
N ALA A 1030 36.79 -16.63 -14.57
CA ALA A 1030 35.32 -16.54 -14.62
C ALA A 1030 34.82 -15.16 -15.05
N TYR A 1031 35.58 -14.09 -14.78
CA TYR A 1031 35.15 -12.69 -14.97
C TYR A 1031 35.92 -11.95 -16.09
N LEU A 1032 37.24 -11.87 -16.00
CA LEU A 1032 38.06 -11.07 -16.92
C LEU A 1032 38.17 -11.70 -18.31
N VAL A 1033 38.42 -13.02 -18.37
CA VAL A 1033 38.62 -13.74 -19.64
C VAL A 1033 37.41 -13.62 -20.58
N PRO A 1034 36.16 -13.79 -20.12
CA PRO A 1034 34.99 -13.56 -20.97
C PRO A 1034 34.91 -12.14 -21.53
N LEU A 1035 35.21 -11.11 -20.72
CA LEU A 1035 35.14 -9.72 -21.16
C LEU A 1035 36.19 -9.38 -22.23
N ILE A 1036 37.44 -9.80 -22.03
CA ILE A 1036 38.48 -9.58 -23.03
C ILE A 1036 38.21 -10.40 -24.30
N HIS A 1037 37.63 -11.60 -24.18
CA HIS A 1037 37.26 -12.40 -25.34
C HIS A 1037 36.14 -11.74 -26.16
N CYS A 1038 35.10 -11.24 -25.48
CA CYS A 1038 34.03 -10.46 -26.11
C CYS A 1038 34.59 -9.23 -26.84
N PHE A 1039 35.52 -8.51 -26.22
CA PHE A 1039 36.18 -7.36 -26.85
C PHE A 1039 36.99 -7.76 -28.09
N TYR A 1040 37.93 -8.71 -27.95
CA TYR A 1040 38.87 -9.03 -29.03
C TYR A 1040 38.20 -9.71 -30.22
N LYS A 1041 37.24 -10.60 -29.97
CA LYS A 1041 36.60 -11.38 -31.03
C LYS A 1041 35.41 -10.68 -31.65
N TYR A 1042 34.63 -9.95 -30.85
CA TYR A 1042 33.32 -9.42 -31.27
C TYR A 1042 33.20 -7.90 -31.15
N LYS A 1043 34.22 -7.21 -30.62
CA LYS A 1043 34.12 -5.79 -30.24
C LYS A 1043 32.93 -5.49 -29.32
N LEU A 1044 32.48 -6.51 -28.61
CA LEU A 1044 31.35 -6.47 -27.71
C LEU A 1044 31.82 -6.08 -26.32
N VAL A 1045 31.30 -4.98 -25.81
CA VAL A 1045 31.62 -4.46 -24.48
C VAL A 1045 30.35 -4.34 -23.65
N PHE A 1046 30.52 -4.47 -22.34
CA PHE A 1046 29.47 -4.37 -21.34
C PHE A 1046 29.81 -3.23 -20.37
N MET A 1047 28.97 -3.05 -19.35
CA MET A 1047 29.28 -2.24 -18.17
C MET A 1047 29.58 -3.18 -16.98
N PRO A 1048 30.81 -3.73 -16.85
CA PRO A 1048 31.11 -4.87 -15.99
C PRO A 1048 31.38 -4.50 -14.52
N HIS A 1049 30.71 -3.50 -13.97
CA HIS A 1049 30.93 -3.09 -12.58
C HIS A 1049 30.32 -4.07 -11.58
N GLY A 1050 30.72 -3.97 -10.30
CA GLY A 1050 30.35 -4.88 -9.21
C GLY A 1050 28.88 -5.26 -9.15
N GLU A 1051 27.97 -4.30 -9.33
CA GLU A 1051 26.54 -4.54 -9.28
C GLU A 1051 25.99 -5.36 -10.47
N ASN A 1052 26.56 -5.24 -11.68
CA ASN A 1052 26.03 -5.90 -12.89
C ASN A 1052 26.51 -7.34 -13.06
N LEU A 1053 27.34 -7.82 -12.15
CA LEU A 1053 27.88 -9.17 -12.17
C LEU A 1053 27.42 -9.94 -10.94
N ILE A 1054 26.97 -11.17 -11.18
CA ILE A 1054 26.64 -12.14 -10.12
C ILE A 1054 27.58 -13.33 -10.30
N LEU A 1055 28.45 -13.54 -9.32
CA LEU A 1055 29.41 -14.64 -9.32
C LEU A 1055 28.73 -15.93 -8.90
N LYS A 1056 29.04 -17.01 -9.63
CA LYS A 1056 28.69 -18.38 -9.27
C LYS A 1056 29.86 -19.03 -8.55
N PHE A 1057 29.59 -19.61 -7.38
CA PHE A 1057 30.57 -20.27 -6.54
C PHE A 1057 30.32 -21.78 -6.43
N ASP A 1058 31.41 -22.54 -6.43
CA ASP A 1058 31.46 -23.92 -5.95
C ASP A 1058 32.48 -23.99 -4.81
N ASN A 1059 32.06 -24.45 -3.63
CA ASN A 1059 32.89 -24.46 -2.41
C ASN A 1059 33.67 -23.15 -2.17
N HIS A 1060 32.99 -22.00 -2.28
CA HIS A 1060 33.56 -20.65 -2.15
C HIS A 1060 34.58 -20.23 -3.23
N VAL A 1061 34.80 -21.03 -4.27
CA VAL A 1061 35.65 -20.68 -5.43
C VAL A 1061 34.75 -20.18 -6.58
N PRO A 1062 35.07 -19.05 -7.24
CA PRO A 1062 34.36 -18.60 -8.43
C PRO A 1062 34.52 -19.60 -9.58
N VAL A 1063 33.40 -20.06 -10.16
CA VAL A 1063 33.40 -21.04 -11.27
C VAL A 1063 32.69 -20.53 -12.51
N GLY A 1064 32.01 -19.38 -12.43
CA GLY A 1064 31.25 -18.81 -13.54
C GLY A 1064 30.66 -17.47 -13.13
N THR A 1065 30.05 -16.78 -14.08
CA THR A 1065 29.57 -15.41 -13.86
C THR A 1065 28.33 -15.14 -14.71
N PHE A 1066 27.33 -14.53 -14.08
CA PHE A 1066 26.16 -13.98 -14.77
C PHE A 1066 26.33 -12.48 -14.95
N ILE A 1067 25.99 -11.97 -16.14
CA ILE A 1067 25.98 -10.53 -16.44
C ILE A 1067 24.57 -10.03 -16.72
N LYS A 1068 24.20 -8.86 -16.18
CA LYS A 1068 22.88 -8.24 -16.33
C LYS A 1068 22.96 -6.80 -16.86
N ASP A 1069 21.79 -6.20 -17.07
CA ASP A 1069 21.62 -4.84 -17.62
C ASP A 1069 22.16 -4.71 -19.06
N ILE A 1070 21.82 -5.69 -19.90
CA ILE A 1070 22.31 -5.80 -21.28
C ILE A 1070 21.71 -4.75 -22.19
N GLY A 1071 20.38 -4.60 -22.23
CA GLY A 1071 19.72 -3.77 -23.22
C GLY A 1071 20.13 -2.30 -23.13
N GLU A 1072 20.32 -1.76 -21.94
CA GLU A 1072 20.68 -0.36 -21.77
C GLU A 1072 22.19 -0.09 -21.95
N GLU A 1073 23.06 -1.05 -21.66
CA GLU A 1073 24.51 -0.81 -21.47
C GLU A 1073 25.43 -1.45 -22.51
N VAL A 1074 24.98 -2.51 -23.21
CA VAL A 1074 25.85 -3.22 -24.16
C VAL A 1074 26.16 -2.38 -25.38
N CYS A 1075 27.41 -2.43 -25.85
CA CYS A 1075 27.84 -1.74 -27.06
C CYS A 1075 28.67 -2.68 -27.96
N VAL A 1076 28.57 -2.47 -29.27
CA VAL A 1076 29.49 -3.03 -30.26
C VAL A 1076 30.30 -1.87 -30.84
N LEU A 1077 31.62 -1.90 -30.60
CA LEU A 1077 32.52 -0.82 -30.95
C LEU A 1077 32.99 -0.94 -32.40
N ASN A 1078 32.81 0.12 -33.19
CA ASN A 1078 33.30 0.22 -34.58
C ASN A 1078 33.10 -1.06 -35.41
N PRO A 1079 31.88 -1.63 -35.49
CA PRO A 1079 31.65 -2.89 -36.19
C PRO A 1079 31.97 -2.75 -37.69
N THR A 1080 32.64 -3.76 -38.24
CA THR A 1080 33.00 -3.81 -39.66
C THR A 1080 31.81 -4.20 -40.54
N GLU A 1081 30.85 -4.93 -40.00
CA GLU A 1081 29.58 -5.29 -40.64
C GLU A 1081 28.41 -4.63 -39.89
N PRO A 1082 27.39 -4.13 -40.61
CA PRO A 1082 26.24 -3.52 -39.96
C PRO A 1082 25.48 -4.57 -39.14
N LEU A 1083 25.14 -4.22 -37.91
CA LEU A 1083 24.24 -5.03 -37.10
C LEU A 1083 22.82 -5.04 -37.69
N PRO A 1084 22.00 -6.07 -37.37
CA PRO A 1084 20.57 -6.08 -37.69
C PRO A 1084 19.85 -4.79 -37.29
N GLU A 1085 18.87 -4.36 -38.10
CA GLU A 1085 18.22 -3.04 -37.98
C GLU A 1085 17.57 -2.81 -36.60
N ASP A 1086 17.02 -3.87 -36.02
CA ASP A 1086 16.38 -3.86 -34.69
C ASP A 1086 17.35 -3.66 -33.53
N ILE A 1087 18.61 -4.06 -33.68
CA ILE A 1087 19.64 -3.89 -32.64
C ILE A 1087 20.69 -2.83 -32.98
N ALA A 1088 20.61 -2.20 -34.16
CA ALA A 1088 21.63 -1.28 -34.68
C ALA A 1088 22.04 -0.15 -33.71
N ARG A 1089 21.15 0.23 -32.78
CA ARG A 1089 21.42 1.28 -31.77
C ARG A 1089 22.57 0.99 -30.81
N ILE A 1090 23.00 -0.27 -30.66
CA ILE A 1090 24.14 -0.62 -29.79
C ILE A 1090 25.48 -0.41 -30.50
N THR A 1091 25.46 0.00 -31.77
CA THR A 1091 26.67 0.40 -32.50
C THR A 1091 27.17 1.72 -31.96
N VAL A 1092 28.41 1.74 -31.47
CA VAL A 1092 29.07 2.95 -30.99
C VAL A 1092 30.32 3.20 -31.81
N THR A 1093 30.44 4.42 -32.33
CA THR A 1093 31.67 4.89 -32.97
C THR A 1093 32.57 5.53 -31.91
N MET A 1094 33.81 5.06 -31.81
CA MET A 1094 34.76 5.57 -30.84
C MET A 1094 36.17 5.61 -31.43
N PRO A 1095 37.06 6.55 -31.04
CA PRO A 1095 38.46 6.50 -31.44
C PRO A 1095 39.11 5.16 -31.04
N GLU A 1096 39.91 4.58 -31.94
CA GLU A 1096 40.55 3.27 -31.75
C GLU A 1096 41.37 3.19 -30.45
N GLU A 1097 42.07 4.28 -30.11
CA GLU A 1097 42.87 4.42 -28.89
C GLU A 1097 42.06 4.40 -27.57
N HIS A 1098 40.74 4.59 -27.65
CA HIS A 1098 39.84 4.57 -26.50
C HIS A 1098 39.08 3.24 -26.37
N GLU A 1099 39.12 2.36 -27.37
CA GLU A 1099 38.38 1.08 -27.34
C GLU A 1099 38.73 0.20 -26.14
N LEU A 1100 40.01 0.13 -25.78
CA LEU A 1100 40.45 -0.67 -24.62
C LEU A 1100 40.07 -0.06 -23.26
N LEU A 1101 39.54 1.16 -23.21
CA LEU A 1101 39.12 1.77 -21.95
C LEU A 1101 37.96 1.00 -21.29
N SER A 1102 37.17 0.24 -22.05
CA SER A 1102 36.17 -0.66 -21.47
C SER A 1102 36.77 -1.77 -20.59
N ILE A 1103 38.08 -2.05 -20.74
CA ILE A 1103 38.81 -2.97 -19.87
C ILE A 1103 39.68 -2.19 -18.88
N PHE A 1104 40.46 -1.22 -19.37
CA PHE A 1104 41.37 -0.45 -18.50
C PHE A 1104 40.63 0.40 -17.47
N THR A 1105 39.56 1.09 -17.87
CA THR A 1105 38.76 1.89 -16.94
C THR A 1105 37.82 1.00 -16.15
N ASP A 1106 36.90 0.29 -16.81
CA ASP A 1106 35.78 -0.35 -16.10
C ASP A 1106 36.22 -1.57 -15.26
N VAL A 1107 37.36 -2.19 -15.60
CA VAL A 1107 37.88 -3.38 -14.90
C VAL A 1107 39.12 -3.04 -14.07
N PHE A 1108 40.19 -2.54 -14.69
CA PHE A 1108 41.45 -2.34 -13.97
C PHE A 1108 41.31 -1.18 -12.97
N ASP A 1109 40.84 -0.03 -13.44
CA ASP A 1109 40.76 1.17 -12.62
C ASP A 1109 39.54 1.20 -11.70
N CYS A 1110 38.38 0.65 -12.12
CA CYS A 1110 37.14 0.74 -11.36
C CYS A 1110 36.86 -0.47 -10.45
N ILE A 1111 37.60 -1.58 -10.57
CA ILE A 1111 37.41 -2.78 -9.74
C ILE A 1111 38.73 -3.26 -9.13
N PHE A 1112 39.73 -3.57 -9.95
CA PHE A 1112 40.98 -4.16 -9.46
C PHE A 1112 41.80 -3.20 -8.59
N ARG A 1113 41.76 -1.90 -8.89
CA ARG A 1113 42.35 -0.83 -8.06
C ARG A 1113 41.88 -0.88 -6.61
N TYR A 1114 40.63 -1.28 -6.36
CA TYR A 1114 40.06 -1.38 -5.00
C TYR A 1114 40.24 -2.76 -4.37
N MET A 1115 40.29 -3.81 -5.19
CA MET A 1115 40.51 -5.18 -4.72
C MET A 1115 41.93 -5.38 -4.19
N MET A 1116 42.92 -4.77 -4.82
CA MET A 1116 44.33 -4.91 -4.46
C MET A 1116 44.63 -4.42 -3.02
N PRO A 1117 44.26 -3.19 -2.60
CA PRO A 1117 44.49 -2.71 -1.22
C PRO A 1117 43.93 -3.65 -0.14
N ILE A 1118 42.75 -4.24 -0.39
CA ILE A 1118 42.12 -5.20 0.53
C ILE A 1118 43.02 -6.43 0.75
N LEU A 1119 43.61 -6.95 -0.32
CA LEU A 1119 44.47 -8.14 -0.26
C LEU A 1119 45.85 -7.83 0.34
N ILE A 1120 46.35 -6.61 0.18
CA ILE A 1120 47.58 -6.15 0.84
C ILE A 1120 47.36 -6.11 2.36
N ASP A 1121 46.27 -5.47 2.81
CA ASP A 1121 46.01 -5.25 4.24
C ASP A 1121 45.67 -6.55 4.99
N GLU A 1122 44.86 -7.43 4.39
CA GLU A 1122 44.31 -8.59 5.11
C GLU A 1122 44.83 -9.97 4.67
N ALA A 1123 45.54 -10.06 3.53
CA ALA A 1123 46.06 -11.31 3.01
C ALA A 1123 47.58 -11.30 2.74
N ASP A 1124 48.29 -10.22 3.09
CA ASP A 1124 49.74 -10.03 2.85
C ASP A 1124 50.12 -10.30 1.38
N PHE A 1125 49.25 -9.90 0.44
CA PHE A 1125 49.41 -10.18 -0.97
C PHE A 1125 49.91 -8.96 -1.73
N SER A 1126 51.16 -9.01 -2.20
CA SER A 1126 51.84 -7.84 -2.77
C SER A 1126 51.17 -7.31 -4.06
N PRO A 1127 51.26 -5.99 -4.36
CA PRO A 1127 50.76 -5.43 -5.62
C PRO A 1127 51.31 -6.15 -6.86
N SER A 1128 52.61 -6.45 -6.85
CA SER A 1128 53.28 -7.15 -7.97
C SER A 1128 52.71 -8.56 -8.16
N SER A 1129 52.45 -9.29 -7.07
CA SER A 1129 51.82 -10.61 -7.14
C SER A 1129 50.41 -10.54 -7.73
N PHE A 1130 49.59 -9.57 -7.31
CA PHE A 1130 48.24 -9.38 -7.85
C PHE A 1130 48.24 -9.16 -9.37
N TRP A 1131 49.01 -8.18 -9.84
CA TRP A 1131 49.08 -7.86 -11.26
C TRP A 1131 49.78 -8.94 -12.09
N LYS A 1132 50.69 -9.70 -11.48
CA LYS A 1132 51.26 -10.89 -12.12
C LYS A 1132 50.20 -11.95 -12.41
N VAL A 1133 49.26 -12.22 -11.48
CA VAL A 1133 48.17 -13.19 -11.74
C VAL A 1133 47.26 -12.69 -12.86
N VAL A 1134 46.93 -11.39 -12.89
CA VAL A 1134 46.17 -10.78 -14.00
C VAL A 1134 46.90 -10.98 -15.33
N ALA A 1135 48.19 -10.65 -15.38
CA ALA A 1135 49.03 -10.81 -16.57
C ALA A 1135 49.15 -12.27 -17.03
N ASP A 1136 49.30 -13.21 -16.09
CA ASP A 1136 49.44 -14.63 -16.39
C ASP A 1136 48.14 -15.20 -16.98
N VAL A 1137 46.97 -14.82 -16.46
CA VAL A 1137 45.65 -15.21 -16.99
C VAL A 1137 45.41 -14.63 -18.38
N ILE A 1138 45.72 -13.34 -18.60
CA ILE A 1138 45.62 -12.72 -19.94
C ILE A 1138 46.57 -13.41 -20.92
N GLY A 1139 47.81 -13.69 -20.50
CA GLY A 1139 48.80 -14.37 -21.34
C GLY A 1139 48.42 -15.80 -21.69
N GLU A 1140 47.78 -16.54 -20.79
CA GLU A 1140 47.22 -17.88 -21.06
C GLU A 1140 46.04 -17.80 -22.04
N TYR A 1141 45.15 -16.84 -21.87
CA TYR A 1141 44.07 -16.59 -22.83
C TYR A 1141 44.61 -16.27 -24.23
N GLN A 1142 45.59 -15.37 -24.36
CA GLN A 1142 46.20 -15.05 -25.65
C GLN A 1142 46.89 -16.26 -26.29
N ALA A 1143 47.60 -17.07 -25.48
CA ALA A 1143 48.28 -18.28 -25.96
C ALA A 1143 47.31 -19.36 -26.49
N THR A 1144 46.08 -19.40 -25.97
CA THR A 1144 45.03 -20.36 -26.38
C THR A 1144 44.22 -19.89 -27.60
N HIS A 1145 44.38 -18.63 -28.04
CA HIS A 1145 43.66 -18.03 -29.17
C HIS A 1145 44.62 -17.39 -30.20
N PRO A 1146 45.55 -18.16 -30.81
CA PRO A 1146 46.55 -17.62 -31.74
C PRO A 1146 45.94 -17.00 -32.99
N GLU A 1147 44.68 -17.33 -33.33
CA GLU A 1147 43.93 -16.72 -34.43
C GLU A 1147 43.64 -15.22 -34.21
N LEU A 1148 43.69 -14.73 -32.97
CA LEU A 1148 43.47 -13.33 -32.62
C LEU A 1148 44.76 -12.52 -32.44
N ASN A 1149 45.94 -13.10 -32.72
CA ASN A 1149 47.25 -12.47 -32.46
C ASN A 1149 47.43 -11.08 -33.09
N GLU A 1150 46.96 -10.85 -34.32
CA GLU A 1150 47.05 -9.51 -34.93
C GLU A 1150 46.16 -8.49 -34.22
N VAL A 1151 44.99 -8.94 -33.72
CA VAL A 1151 44.09 -8.10 -32.93
C VAL A 1151 44.72 -7.78 -31.57
N PHE A 1152 45.38 -8.75 -30.92
CA PHE A 1152 46.11 -8.52 -29.67
C PHE A 1152 47.25 -7.51 -29.83
N ARG A 1153 47.96 -7.51 -30.97
CA ARG A 1153 49.01 -6.51 -31.25
C ARG A 1153 48.44 -5.12 -31.50
N THR A 1154 47.27 -5.05 -32.14
CA THR A 1154 46.59 -3.77 -32.42
C THR A 1154 46.07 -3.16 -31.13
N TYR A 1155 45.41 -3.98 -30.29
CA TYR A 1155 44.85 -3.59 -29.01
C TYR A 1155 45.67 -4.22 -27.89
N ASP A 1156 46.85 -3.67 -27.62
CA ASP A 1156 47.80 -4.22 -26.63
C ASP A 1156 47.39 -3.92 -25.18
N LEU A 1157 46.84 -4.91 -24.47
CA LEU A 1157 46.58 -4.82 -23.02
C LEU A 1157 47.85 -4.65 -22.18
N PHE A 1158 49.04 -4.95 -22.73
CA PHE A 1158 50.33 -4.77 -22.06
C PHE A 1158 51.03 -3.46 -22.45
N CYS A 1159 50.31 -2.50 -23.06
CA CYS A 1159 50.83 -1.16 -23.35
C CYS A 1159 51.40 -0.49 -22.10
N ASP A 1160 52.34 0.44 -22.25
CA ASP A 1160 53.07 1.00 -21.09
C ASP A 1160 52.15 1.85 -20.19
N ASP A 1161 51.16 2.53 -20.78
CA ASP A 1161 50.18 3.37 -20.08
C ASP A 1161 48.83 3.43 -20.82
N PHE A 1162 47.78 3.93 -20.17
CA PHE A 1162 46.45 4.17 -20.76
C PHE A 1162 45.81 5.47 -20.25
N ALA A 1163 44.79 5.99 -20.94
CA ALA A 1163 44.16 7.25 -20.55
C ALA A 1163 43.38 7.12 -19.23
N LEU A 1164 43.54 8.10 -18.34
CA LEU A 1164 42.77 8.19 -17.09
C LEU A 1164 41.38 8.77 -17.39
N SER A 1165 40.35 7.93 -17.34
CA SER A 1165 38.94 8.33 -17.38
C SER A 1165 38.43 8.62 -15.97
N CYS A 1166 37.85 9.81 -15.76
CA CYS A 1166 37.56 10.35 -14.44
C CYS A 1166 36.04 10.35 -14.15
N LEU A 1167 35.58 9.43 -13.29
CA LEU A 1167 34.17 9.25 -12.98
C LEU A 1167 33.59 10.39 -12.13
N ASN A 1168 34.28 10.82 -11.07
CA ASN A 1168 33.79 11.94 -10.25
C ASN A 1168 33.77 13.23 -11.06
N ARG A 1169 34.73 13.48 -11.95
CA ARG A 1169 34.67 14.64 -12.86
C ARG A 1169 33.40 14.67 -13.72
N LEU A 1170 32.91 13.51 -14.17
CA LEU A 1170 31.63 13.42 -14.89
C LEU A 1170 30.47 13.92 -14.01
N GLN A 1171 30.32 13.35 -12.82
CA GLN A 1171 29.25 13.75 -11.89
C GLN A 1171 29.39 15.21 -11.44
N LEU A 1172 30.61 15.67 -11.17
CA LEU A 1172 30.86 17.05 -10.77
C LEU A 1172 30.46 18.02 -11.88
N THR A 1173 30.70 17.68 -13.15
CA THR A 1173 30.37 18.50 -14.33
C THR A 1173 28.87 18.65 -14.54
N ASP A 1174 28.12 17.55 -14.47
CA ASP A 1174 26.66 17.57 -14.47
C ASP A 1174 26.12 16.46 -13.55
N ASN A 1175 25.58 16.85 -12.40
CA ASN A 1175 25.03 15.93 -11.42
C ASN A 1175 23.52 15.68 -11.59
N LYS A 1176 22.91 16.17 -12.67
CA LYS A 1176 21.50 15.90 -13.01
C LYS A 1176 21.38 15.02 -14.25
N GLN A 1177 22.31 15.15 -15.17
CA GLN A 1177 22.42 14.34 -16.38
C GLN A 1177 23.89 14.16 -16.78
N MET A 1178 24.54 13.17 -16.16
CA MET A 1178 25.98 12.96 -16.27
C MET A 1178 26.50 12.65 -17.69
N VAL A 1179 25.66 12.06 -18.54
CA VAL A 1179 26.01 11.66 -19.91
C VAL A 1179 24.93 12.14 -20.87
N ASP A 1180 25.36 12.79 -21.96
CA ASP A 1180 24.50 13.02 -23.11
C ASP A 1180 24.36 11.70 -23.89
N LEU A 1181 23.16 11.13 -23.91
CA LEU A 1181 22.90 9.85 -24.58
C LEU A 1181 22.97 9.96 -26.11
N THR A 1182 22.97 11.18 -26.65
CA THR A 1182 23.15 11.44 -28.09
C THR A 1182 24.61 11.58 -28.51
N ASP A 1183 25.52 11.84 -27.55
CA ASP A 1183 26.98 11.79 -27.72
C ASP A 1183 27.68 11.27 -26.44
N PRO A 1184 27.58 9.95 -26.17
CA PRO A 1184 28.19 9.36 -24.98
C PRO A 1184 29.71 9.56 -24.94
N THR A 1185 30.35 9.55 -26.11
CA THR A 1185 31.80 9.75 -26.27
C THR A 1185 32.24 11.17 -25.90
N GLY A 1186 31.47 12.20 -26.25
CA GLY A 1186 31.76 13.59 -25.91
C GLY A 1186 31.64 13.91 -24.43
N SER A 1187 30.97 13.06 -23.66
CA SER A 1187 30.80 13.24 -22.21
C SER A 1187 32.05 12.84 -21.41
N LEU A 1188 32.87 11.91 -21.92
CA LEU A 1188 34.04 11.36 -21.23
C LEU A 1188 35.01 12.44 -20.74
N GLN A 1189 35.47 12.32 -19.49
CA GLN A 1189 36.42 13.26 -18.88
C GLN A 1189 37.78 12.59 -18.70
N PHE A 1190 38.80 13.10 -19.37
CA PHE A 1190 40.16 12.56 -19.30
C PHE A 1190 41.11 13.48 -18.53
N CYS A 1191 42.02 12.90 -17.74
CA CYS A 1191 43.04 13.66 -17.02
C CYS A 1191 44.44 13.03 -17.13
N GLY A 1192 45.03 13.08 -18.32
CA GLY A 1192 46.35 12.48 -18.59
C GLY A 1192 46.28 10.94 -18.63
N ARG A 1193 47.39 10.28 -18.27
CA ARG A 1193 47.54 8.82 -18.39
C ARG A 1193 47.93 8.16 -17.07
N LEU A 1194 47.61 6.87 -16.92
CA LEU A 1194 48.01 5.98 -15.83
C LEU A 1194 49.01 4.94 -16.36
N ASP A 1195 50.06 4.68 -15.57
CA ASP A 1195 50.99 3.58 -15.86
C ASP A 1195 50.24 2.24 -15.76
N ASN A 1196 50.42 1.39 -16.76
CA ASN A 1196 49.76 0.10 -16.81
C ASN A 1196 50.52 -0.93 -15.94
N PRO A 1197 49.91 -1.45 -14.87
CA PRO A 1197 50.60 -2.31 -13.92
C PRO A 1197 51.01 -3.67 -14.49
N ILE A 1198 50.40 -4.11 -15.59
CA ILE A 1198 50.79 -5.37 -16.24
C ILE A 1198 51.87 -5.24 -17.31
N ALA A 1199 52.24 -4.01 -17.72
CA ALA A 1199 53.21 -3.78 -18.80
C ALA A 1199 54.57 -4.46 -18.55
N THR A 1200 55.01 -4.51 -17.30
CA THR A 1200 56.27 -5.15 -16.89
C THR A 1200 56.30 -6.67 -17.10
N PHE A 1201 55.13 -7.30 -17.24
CA PHE A 1201 54.99 -8.74 -17.46
C PHE A 1201 54.76 -9.11 -18.94
N ARG A 1202 54.90 -8.15 -19.87
CA ARG A 1202 54.75 -8.37 -21.31
C ARG A 1202 55.64 -9.54 -21.77
N ARG A 1203 55.03 -10.55 -22.39
CA ARG A 1203 55.74 -11.70 -22.97
C ARG A 1203 56.16 -11.38 -24.40
N SER A 1204 57.30 -11.90 -24.83
CA SER A 1204 57.73 -11.82 -26.24
C SER A 1204 56.88 -12.79 -27.07
N PHE A 1205 56.03 -12.27 -27.95
CA PHE A 1205 55.25 -13.07 -28.91
C PHE A 1205 55.96 -13.22 -30.24
#